data_AF-A0A929KHP1-F1
#
_entry.id   AF-A0A929KHP1-F1
#
_cell.length_a   1.000
_cell.length_b   1.000
_cell.length_c   1.000
_cell.angle_alpha   90.00
_cell.angle_beta   90.00
_cell.angle_gamma   90.00
#
_symmetry.space_group_name_H-M   'P 1'
#
loop_
_entity.id
_entity.type
_entity.pdbx_description
1 polymer ?
#
loop_
_entity_poly.entity_id
_entity_poly.type
_entity_poly.pdbx_seq_one_letter_code
_entity_poly.pdbx_strand_id
1 'polypeptide(L)'
;MRKYIYTLIIAALLTNVTSAQLIPLPANLPKTHPRLMTTAGGKHIVQEQIKHEKWAQEVLNGIKSRIDKYVDQHVTDPTWMPSRLMMYWKSKATNVYIKGGVYSHADGTAPVPTVRFGSSRGQASVYSRPKLEDIIPYMDDTKGVYFHNTKKAGMPLEWGEQANASGIESINEQIMGLGKDAAFIYWLYGDEKYAKFAYAIFDTYMMGMYYRNEPVDLNNSHAQTLVGLSTFEVIQERILNELAYLYDFLYPYVSSKYKNKTDKYEVTLKKWIDITIKNGVPQNNWNLHQAKFILKVAMVLEENKKYADGKGREYYIDYILNKNSARQWSLTKFMQYGYDENTGVWAESPGYSQGVTKDLTNFIRDYDNTFNQNLLPYTPVMVKAVEMLPQYLFPNGHITAFGDTHYGPIYTEAFSDMIRMAQKYKQKENETTFTRMYRLFDPNAAEGKLVTGNLAPQVASFFTSKPLKLDKQVTSGKIRDFVTQTFYAPNVSWFVQRSGYDDKKNGMMISQNASFGNHMHANGVSIELYGKGIVQGAESGIGSTYFQPDYKEYYSQFPAHNTVMVDGISAYPEMLSNHAFDLLSCYPRPMQKEGYYGDITFSDVYFLEPESRSDQNRFLSIVRTSGSTGYYVDIFRSKKQRQGDKFHDYFYHNLGQEMKITDVINHPLALEPSEEMAFAGGHLFALDYMWDKKSITTDKDYRAEWKIVMPDSNHVYMNLWMKGYPGREVFSIKSPPTKAFRKEGNGLPYDVEKAPFLTIAARQHGEAWNHPFVSVFEPTTEKEGRSIESISSFTPDHISADFVGLIVKSKTGRTDYIFSSLKDEVVSYKDMSANATYALVTEQNKDYTLFLGNGIELRGKGISIIAKEKTSAVLSYKNGEYYFTCEAPVLITNSKGREFKFDKLSYQKIDF
;
A
#
# COMPACT_ATOMS: atom_id res chain seq x y z
N MET A 1 50.89 -7.73 -25.49
CA MET A 1 49.94 -8.84 -25.19
C MET A 1 49.33 -8.81 -23.79
N ARG A 2 50.02 -8.36 -22.72
CA ARG A 2 49.43 -8.32 -21.36
C ARG A 2 48.35 -7.25 -21.12
N LYS A 3 48.30 -6.15 -21.88
CA LYS A 3 47.28 -5.09 -21.69
C LYS A 3 45.90 -5.37 -22.30
N TYR A 4 45.80 -6.31 -23.24
CA TYR A 4 44.52 -6.66 -23.88
C TYR A 4 43.74 -7.76 -23.14
N ILE A 5 44.41 -8.55 -22.30
CA ILE A 5 43.78 -9.63 -21.51
C ILE A 5 43.05 -9.06 -20.28
N TYR A 6 43.56 -7.98 -19.66
CA TYR A 6 42.89 -7.36 -18.51
C TYR A 6 41.61 -6.59 -18.90
N THR A 7 41.55 -6.01 -20.11
CA THR A 7 40.35 -5.30 -20.57
C THR A 7 39.21 -6.26 -20.94
N LEU A 8 39.53 -7.48 -21.41
CA LEU A 8 38.54 -8.53 -21.70
C LEU A 8 38.00 -9.21 -20.43
N ILE A 9 38.80 -9.35 -19.38
CA ILE A 9 38.35 -9.91 -18.09
C ILE A 9 37.50 -8.91 -17.30
N ILE A 10 37.78 -7.60 -17.41
CA ILE A 10 36.95 -6.55 -16.78
C ILE A 10 35.65 -6.31 -17.57
N ALA A 11 35.65 -6.49 -18.89
CA ALA A 11 34.41 -6.48 -19.69
C ALA A 11 33.51 -7.70 -19.40
N ALA A 12 34.09 -8.86 -19.10
CA ALA A 12 33.33 -10.06 -18.72
C ALA A 12 32.81 -10.03 -17.26
N LEU A 13 33.38 -9.19 -16.39
CA LEU A 13 32.93 -8.99 -15.01
C LEU A 13 31.92 -7.85 -14.84
N LEU A 14 31.65 -7.06 -15.89
CA LEU A 14 30.71 -5.93 -15.87
C LEU A 14 29.48 -6.12 -16.78
N THR A 15 29.29 -7.32 -17.33
CA THR A 15 28.04 -7.71 -17.98
C THR A 15 27.36 -8.84 -17.22
N ASN A 16 26.91 -8.55 -15.99
CA ASN A 16 25.70 -9.20 -15.49
C ASN A 16 24.50 -8.57 -16.21
N VAL A 17 24.44 -8.74 -17.52
CA VAL A 17 23.14 -8.78 -18.18
C VAL A 17 22.57 -10.09 -17.68
N THR A 18 21.78 -10.02 -16.60
CA THR A 18 20.90 -11.11 -16.19
C THR A 18 20.02 -11.40 -17.39
N SER A 19 20.47 -12.31 -18.26
CA SER A 19 19.61 -12.92 -19.25
C SER A 19 18.51 -13.56 -18.43
N ALA A 20 17.32 -12.97 -18.46
CA ALA A 20 16.15 -13.47 -17.78
C ALA A 20 16.07 -14.98 -17.99
N GLN A 21 16.23 -15.76 -16.92
CA GLN A 21 16.15 -17.21 -17.01
C GLN A 21 14.75 -17.54 -17.53
N LEU A 22 14.69 -18.19 -18.70
CA LEU A 22 13.42 -18.62 -19.26
C LEU A 22 12.78 -19.61 -18.29
N ILE A 23 11.56 -19.32 -17.86
CA ILE A 23 10.82 -20.21 -16.96
C ILE A 23 10.34 -21.39 -17.81
N PRO A 24 10.78 -22.63 -17.53
CA PRO A 24 10.39 -23.76 -18.34
C PRO A 24 8.88 -23.99 -18.23
N LEU A 25 8.26 -24.35 -19.35
CA LEU A 25 6.87 -24.77 -19.34
C LEU A 25 6.71 -26.08 -18.55
N PRO A 26 5.53 -26.33 -17.96
CA PRO A 26 5.26 -27.59 -17.27
C PRO A 26 5.52 -28.79 -18.18
N ALA A 27 6.39 -29.69 -17.76
CA ALA A 27 6.80 -30.84 -18.57
C ALA A 27 5.63 -31.80 -18.87
N ASN A 28 4.64 -31.88 -17.98
CA ASN A 28 3.50 -32.79 -18.08
C ASN A 28 2.18 -32.06 -17.81
N LEU A 29 1.52 -31.61 -18.87
CA LEU A 29 0.18 -31.02 -18.77
C LEU A 29 -0.90 -32.11 -18.66
N PRO A 30 -1.86 -32.01 -17.70
CA PRO A 30 -2.93 -33.00 -17.55
C PRO A 30 -3.77 -33.17 -18.84
N LYS A 31 -3.99 -34.42 -19.26
CA LYS A 31 -4.70 -34.72 -20.51
C LYS A 31 -6.23 -34.72 -20.38
N THR A 32 -6.76 -35.04 -19.21
CA THR A 32 -8.20 -35.18 -18.95
C THR A 32 -8.73 -34.05 -18.08
N HIS A 33 -10.04 -33.80 -18.13
CA HIS A 33 -10.74 -32.92 -17.20
C HIS A 33 -11.30 -33.67 -15.97
N PRO A 34 -11.42 -33.04 -14.79
CA PRO A 34 -10.93 -31.69 -14.50
C PRO A 34 -9.40 -31.64 -14.47
N ARG A 35 -8.84 -30.46 -14.74
CA ARG A 35 -7.39 -30.20 -14.79
C ARG A 35 -6.95 -28.87 -14.19
N LEU A 36 -7.88 -28.05 -13.69
CA LEU A 36 -7.56 -26.76 -13.05
C LEU A 36 -7.15 -26.92 -11.59
N MET A 37 -8.13 -27.23 -10.73
CA MET A 37 -7.91 -27.36 -9.28
C MET A 37 -7.43 -28.74 -8.87
N THR A 38 -7.70 -29.74 -9.71
CA THR A 38 -7.39 -31.14 -9.47
C THR A 38 -7.33 -31.91 -10.79
N THR A 39 -6.97 -33.19 -10.74
CA THR A 39 -6.94 -34.09 -11.90
C THR A 39 -8.03 -35.16 -11.78
N ALA A 40 -8.14 -36.07 -12.76
CA ALA A 40 -9.11 -37.17 -12.73
C ALA A 40 -9.04 -38.03 -11.44
N GLY A 41 -7.84 -38.20 -10.85
CA GLY A 41 -7.66 -38.93 -9.59
C GLY A 41 -8.08 -38.16 -8.33
N GLY A 42 -8.31 -36.85 -8.44
CA GLY A 42 -8.64 -35.97 -7.32
C GLY A 42 -10.02 -36.23 -6.70
N LYS A 43 -10.94 -36.83 -7.46
CA LYS A 43 -12.30 -37.10 -7.01
C LYS A 43 -12.34 -37.92 -5.72
N HIS A 44 -11.61 -39.03 -5.70
CA HIS A 44 -11.52 -39.91 -4.53
C HIS A 44 -10.91 -39.18 -3.33
N ILE A 45 -9.89 -38.34 -3.55
CA ILE A 45 -9.24 -37.57 -2.48
C ILE A 45 -10.23 -36.62 -1.80
N VAL A 46 -11.06 -35.91 -2.58
CA VAL A 46 -12.06 -34.99 -2.04
C VAL A 46 -13.18 -35.74 -1.32
N GLN A 47 -13.64 -36.87 -1.87
CA GLN A 47 -14.65 -37.72 -1.22
C GLN A 47 -14.16 -38.25 0.13
N GLU A 48 -12.92 -38.71 0.21
CA GLU A 48 -12.31 -39.15 1.47
C GLU A 48 -12.14 -38.00 2.47
N GLN A 49 -11.76 -36.80 2.02
CA GLN A 49 -11.73 -35.61 2.88
C GLN A 49 -13.12 -35.32 3.46
N ILE A 50 -14.17 -35.28 2.63
CA ILE A 50 -15.55 -35.06 3.10
C ILE A 50 -15.96 -36.13 4.11
N LYS A 51 -15.59 -37.39 3.90
CA LYS A 51 -15.93 -38.49 4.79
C LYS A 51 -15.26 -38.37 6.16
N HIS A 52 -14.02 -37.88 6.21
CA HIS A 52 -13.19 -37.94 7.42
C HIS A 52 -12.99 -36.60 8.14
N GLU A 53 -13.17 -35.48 7.45
CA GLU A 53 -12.86 -34.14 7.97
C GLU A 53 -14.12 -33.31 8.18
N LYS A 54 -14.36 -32.87 9.42
CA LYS A 54 -15.53 -32.06 9.78
C LYS A 54 -15.64 -30.77 8.95
N TRP A 55 -14.53 -30.07 8.77
CA TRP A 55 -14.50 -28.83 7.98
C TRP A 55 -14.91 -29.07 6.52
N ALA A 56 -14.55 -30.22 5.94
CA ALA A 56 -14.87 -30.55 4.56
C ALA A 56 -16.39 -30.83 4.40
N GLN A 57 -17.01 -31.43 5.41
CA GLN A 57 -18.46 -31.60 5.48
C GLN A 57 -19.19 -30.26 5.59
N GLU A 58 -18.69 -29.36 6.45
CA GLU A 58 -19.25 -28.02 6.63
C GLU A 58 -19.16 -27.19 5.35
N VAL A 59 -18.01 -27.23 4.65
CA VAL A 59 -17.83 -26.59 3.34
C VAL A 59 -18.82 -27.15 2.32
N LEU A 60 -18.95 -28.48 2.22
CA LEU A 60 -19.88 -29.12 1.29
C LEU A 60 -21.33 -28.74 1.59
N ASN A 61 -21.73 -28.78 2.86
CA ASN A 61 -23.07 -28.42 3.31
C ASN A 61 -23.37 -26.95 3.00
N GLY A 62 -22.42 -26.04 3.22
CA GLY A 62 -22.58 -24.63 2.88
C GLY A 62 -22.68 -24.37 1.36
N ILE A 63 -22.00 -25.16 0.53
CA ILE A 63 -22.19 -25.12 -0.93
C ILE A 63 -23.60 -25.60 -1.29
N LYS A 64 -24.02 -26.76 -0.76
CA LYS A 64 -25.35 -27.33 -1.01
C LYS A 64 -26.47 -26.41 -0.56
N SER A 65 -26.39 -25.84 0.64
CA SER A 65 -27.40 -24.90 1.14
C SER A 65 -27.55 -23.66 0.27
N ARG A 66 -26.48 -23.27 -0.46
CA ARG A 66 -26.50 -22.14 -1.38
C ARG A 66 -27.15 -22.47 -2.73
N ILE A 67 -27.04 -23.70 -3.22
CA ILE A 67 -27.45 -24.06 -4.60
C ILE A 67 -28.67 -24.97 -4.70
N ASP A 68 -28.95 -25.82 -3.70
CA ASP A 68 -29.92 -26.92 -3.83
C ASP A 68 -31.33 -26.40 -4.14
N LYS A 69 -31.76 -25.30 -3.50
CA LYS A 69 -33.03 -24.62 -3.82
C LYS A 69 -33.17 -24.32 -5.32
N TYR A 70 -32.13 -23.78 -5.93
CA TYR A 70 -32.16 -23.38 -7.34
C TYR A 70 -32.03 -24.57 -8.28
N VAL A 71 -31.25 -25.58 -7.90
CA VAL A 71 -31.10 -26.84 -8.65
C VAL A 71 -32.43 -27.61 -8.66
N ASP A 72 -33.11 -27.72 -7.52
CA ASP A 72 -34.39 -28.39 -7.41
C ASP A 72 -35.48 -27.62 -8.18
N GLN A 73 -35.49 -26.29 -8.09
CA GLN A 73 -36.38 -25.46 -8.89
C GLN A 73 -36.15 -25.63 -10.40
N HIS A 74 -34.90 -25.79 -10.84
CA HIS A 74 -34.55 -25.99 -12.24
C HIS A 74 -35.08 -27.30 -12.82
N VAL A 75 -35.33 -28.32 -11.99
CA VAL A 75 -35.98 -29.57 -12.44
C VAL A 75 -37.39 -29.28 -12.96
N THR A 76 -38.13 -28.38 -12.29
CA THR A 76 -39.50 -28.01 -12.66
C THR A 76 -39.60 -26.81 -13.61
N ASP A 77 -38.65 -25.87 -13.52
CA ASP A 77 -38.54 -24.69 -14.40
C ASP A 77 -37.08 -24.52 -14.85
N PRO A 78 -36.69 -25.17 -15.97
CA PRO A 78 -35.32 -25.10 -16.48
C PRO A 78 -34.89 -23.67 -16.87
N THR A 79 -35.85 -22.76 -17.05
CA THR A 79 -35.59 -21.39 -17.51
C THR A 79 -35.41 -20.39 -16.37
N TRP A 80 -35.75 -20.78 -15.13
CA TRP A 80 -35.81 -19.85 -14.01
C TRP A 80 -34.49 -19.09 -13.79
N MET A 81 -33.38 -19.81 -13.65
CA MET A 81 -32.07 -19.18 -13.44
C MET A 81 -31.49 -18.57 -14.73
N PRO A 82 -31.48 -19.28 -15.89
CA PRO A 82 -30.96 -18.69 -17.13
C PRO A 82 -31.64 -17.39 -17.53
N SER A 83 -32.95 -17.24 -17.36
CA SER A 83 -33.70 -16.02 -17.69
C SER A 83 -33.29 -14.79 -16.86
N ARG A 84 -32.57 -14.98 -15.75
CA ARG A 84 -32.07 -13.91 -14.86
C ARG A 84 -30.65 -13.49 -15.18
N LEU A 85 -29.99 -14.12 -16.13
CA LEU A 85 -28.75 -13.60 -16.69
C LEU A 85 -29.00 -12.22 -17.31
N MET A 86 -28.06 -11.31 -17.08
CA MET A 86 -28.06 -9.98 -17.66
C MET A 86 -27.61 -10.08 -19.12
N MET A 87 -28.60 -10.25 -20.00
CA MET A 87 -28.43 -10.44 -21.45
C MET A 87 -29.26 -9.41 -22.22
N TYR A 88 -28.86 -9.14 -23.44
CA TYR A 88 -29.67 -8.52 -24.49
C TYR A 88 -30.66 -9.55 -25.05
N TRP A 89 -31.70 -9.88 -24.28
CA TRP A 89 -32.67 -10.94 -24.58
C TRP A 89 -33.49 -10.70 -25.86
N LYS A 90 -33.91 -9.45 -26.10
CA LYS A 90 -34.70 -9.04 -27.26
C LYS A 90 -33.82 -8.52 -28.38
N SER A 91 -32.89 -7.61 -28.08
CA SER A 91 -32.06 -6.96 -29.11
C SER A 91 -30.97 -7.88 -29.67
N LYS A 92 -30.47 -8.83 -28.86
CA LYS A 92 -29.39 -9.76 -29.22
C LYS A 92 -28.15 -9.03 -29.77
N ALA A 93 -27.85 -7.86 -29.20
CA ALA A 93 -26.83 -6.95 -29.71
C ALA A 93 -25.44 -7.59 -29.81
N THR A 94 -24.78 -7.49 -30.95
CA THR A 94 -23.43 -8.05 -31.17
C THR A 94 -22.34 -7.05 -30.80
N ASN A 95 -22.60 -5.75 -30.91
CA ASN A 95 -21.63 -4.69 -30.65
C ASN A 95 -22.04 -3.88 -29.42
N VAL A 96 -21.05 -3.41 -28.66
CA VAL A 96 -21.24 -2.53 -27.50
C VAL A 96 -20.31 -1.35 -27.68
N TYR A 97 -20.82 -0.17 -27.38
CA TYR A 97 -20.08 1.08 -27.47
C TYR A 97 -20.02 1.73 -26.10
N ILE A 98 -18.84 2.28 -25.79
CA ILE A 98 -18.57 3.02 -24.57
C ILE A 98 -18.11 4.44 -24.93
N LYS A 99 -18.19 5.36 -23.98
CA LYS A 99 -17.58 6.70 -24.05
C LYS A 99 -16.66 6.83 -22.84
N GLY A 100 -15.37 6.59 -23.04
CA GLY A 100 -14.48 6.35 -21.90
C GLY A 100 -14.93 5.11 -21.14
N GLY A 101 -14.97 5.18 -19.81
CA GLY A 101 -15.40 4.07 -18.94
C GLY A 101 -16.90 3.84 -18.81
N VAL A 102 -17.73 4.47 -19.64
CA VAL A 102 -19.20 4.51 -19.46
C VAL A 102 -19.90 3.86 -20.63
N TYR A 103 -20.85 2.96 -20.36
CA TYR A 103 -21.71 2.38 -21.39
C TYR A 103 -22.47 3.47 -22.16
N SER A 104 -22.48 3.38 -23.49
CA SER A 104 -23.27 4.28 -24.35
C SER A 104 -24.48 3.58 -24.93
N HIS A 105 -24.27 2.55 -25.76
CA HIS A 105 -25.33 1.82 -26.43
C HIS A 105 -24.81 0.49 -26.98
N ALA A 106 -25.71 -0.32 -27.54
CA ALA A 106 -25.40 -1.59 -28.20
C ALA A 106 -26.24 -1.75 -29.46
N ASP A 107 -25.68 -2.35 -30.51
CA ASP A 107 -26.36 -2.58 -31.79
C ASP A 107 -25.99 -3.95 -32.41
N GLY A 108 -26.48 -4.18 -33.63
CA GLY A 108 -26.35 -5.45 -34.35
C GLY A 108 -27.29 -6.52 -33.79
N THR A 109 -27.24 -7.72 -34.34
CA THR A 109 -28.13 -8.82 -33.93
C THR A 109 -27.48 -10.17 -34.15
N ALA A 110 -27.48 -10.99 -33.10
CA ALA A 110 -27.02 -12.37 -33.11
C ALA A 110 -28.20 -13.36 -33.20
N PRO A 111 -27.95 -14.64 -33.55
CA PRO A 111 -28.99 -15.67 -33.52
C PRO A 111 -29.58 -15.92 -32.12
N VAL A 112 -28.78 -15.69 -31.06
CA VAL A 112 -29.12 -15.91 -29.65
C VAL A 112 -28.94 -14.63 -28.83
N PRO A 113 -29.59 -14.50 -27.66
CA PRO A 113 -29.30 -13.45 -26.69
C PRO A 113 -27.80 -13.35 -26.38
N THR A 114 -27.29 -12.12 -26.34
CA THR A 114 -25.88 -11.81 -26.06
C THR A 114 -25.73 -11.18 -24.69
N VAL A 115 -24.54 -11.18 -24.11
CA VAL A 115 -24.32 -10.68 -22.74
C VAL A 115 -24.34 -9.15 -22.69
N ARG A 116 -25.03 -8.61 -21.67
CA ARG A 116 -25.12 -7.17 -21.40
C ARG A 116 -23.85 -6.64 -20.72
N PHE A 117 -23.47 -5.42 -21.06
CA PHE A 117 -22.25 -4.75 -20.59
C PHE A 117 -22.56 -3.55 -19.69
N GLY A 118 -21.90 -3.41 -18.54
CA GLY A 118 -22.11 -2.30 -17.60
C GLY A 118 -21.09 -1.17 -17.72
N SER A 119 -21.24 -0.15 -16.88
CA SER A 119 -20.28 0.97 -16.76
C SER A 119 -19.19 0.69 -15.71
N SER A 120 -18.10 1.46 -15.77
CA SER A 120 -16.99 1.40 -14.81
C SER A 120 -17.44 1.50 -13.35
N ARG A 121 -16.79 0.73 -12.47
CA ARG A 121 -17.02 0.71 -11.01
C ARG A 121 -16.81 2.06 -10.30
N GLY A 122 -16.09 3.00 -10.92
CA GLY A 122 -15.82 4.33 -10.38
C GLY A 122 -16.91 5.36 -10.63
N GLN A 123 -17.90 5.05 -11.47
CA GLN A 123 -19.08 5.88 -11.67
C GLN A 123 -19.94 5.87 -10.40
N ALA A 124 -20.30 7.06 -9.91
CA ALA A 124 -21.22 7.22 -8.79
C ALA A 124 -22.62 6.74 -9.18
N SER A 125 -22.87 5.43 -9.03
CA SER A 125 -24.16 4.83 -9.31
C SER A 125 -25.09 4.99 -8.11
N VAL A 126 -26.31 5.44 -8.39
CA VAL A 126 -27.41 5.45 -7.41
C VAL A 126 -28.18 4.13 -7.41
N TYR A 127 -27.81 3.20 -8.29
CA TYR A 127 -28.49 1.92 -8.45
C TYR A 127 -27.63 0.79 -7.90
N SER A 128 -28.22 -0.01 -7.01
CA SER A 128 -27.60 -1.22 -6.47
C SER A 128 -28.36 -2.46 -6.93
N ARG A 129 -27.62 -3.55 -7.15
CA ARG A 129 -28.17 -4.80 -7.71
C ARG A 129 -29.27 -5.41 -6.81
N PRO A 130 -30.36 -5.93 -7.38
CA PRO A 130 -31.38 -6.68 -6.65
C PRO A 130 -30.90 -8.09 -6.25
N LYS A 131 -31.67 -8.79 -5.42
CA LYS A 131 -31.52 -10.24 -5.22
C LYS A 131 -31.89 -10.98 -6.51
N LEU A 132 -31.39 -12.21 -6.68
CA LEU A 132 -31.67 -13.00 -7.89
C LEU A 132 -33.16 -13.25 -8.10
N GLU A 133 -33.90 -13.47 -7.01
CA GLU A 133 -35.35 -13.67 -7.05
C GLU A 133 -36.11 -12.45 -7.58
N ASP A 134 -35.61 -11.24 -7.31
CA ASP A 134 -36.22 -9.96 -7.65
C ASP A 134 -35.85 -9.49 -9.07
N ILE A 135 -34.94 -10.19 -9.76
CA ILE A 135 -34.59 -9.90 -11.16
C ILE A 135 -35.77 -10.30 -12.05
N ILE A 136 -36.20 -9.35 -12.89
CA ILE A 136 -37.21 -9.58 -13.93
C ILE A 136 -36.68 -10.63 -14.93
N PRO A 137 -37.38 -11.76 -15.16
CA PRO A 137 -36.99 -12.73 -16.18
C PRO A 137 -36.91 -12.09 -17.57
N TYR A 138 -35.86 -12.41 -18.31
CA TYR A 138 -35.61 -11.89 -19.66
C TYR A 138 -35.55 -10.36 -19.73
N MET A 139 -34.98 -9.70 -18.69
CA MET A 139 -34.92 -8.25 -18.57
C MET A 139 -34.14 -7.59 -19.73
N ASP A 140 -34.86 -7.16 -20.77
CA ASP A 140 -34.35 -6.39 -21.90
C ASP A 140 -35.37 -5.34 -22.33
N ASP A 141 -35.40 -4.26 -21.57
CA ASP A 141 -36.27 -3.09 -21.79
C ASP A 141 -35.42 -1.88 -22.16
N THR A 142 -35.96 -0.99 -23.00
CA THR A 142 -35.25 0.21 -23.45
C THR A 142 -34.96 1.18 -22.31
N LYS A 143 -35.65 1.06 -21.17
CA LYS A 143 -35.38 1.83 -19.95
C LYS A 143 -34.08 1.41 -19.22
N GLY A 144 -33.48 0.27 -19.56
CA GLY A 144 -32.21 -0.18 -19.00
C GLY A 144 -32.33 -1.35 -18.01
N VAL A 145 -32.07 -1.10 -16.72
CA VAL A 145 -32.08 -2.10 -15.64
C VAL A 145 -33.08 -1.75 -14.55
N TYR A 146 -33.63 -2.76 -13.87
CA TYR A 146 -34.61 -2.60 -12.80
C TYR A 146 -33.96 -2.89 -11.43
N PHE A 147 -33.32 -1.89 -10.84
CA PHE A 147 -32.40 -2.01 -9.70
C PHE A 147 -32.86 -1.14 -8.50
N HIS A 148 -32.27 -1.34 -7.32
CA HIS A 148 -32.58 -0.58 -6.11
C HIS A 148 -31.98 0.82 -6.16
N ASN A 149 -32.80 1.87 -6.05
CA ASN A 149 -32.31 3.25 -5.95
C ASN A 149 -31.86 3.56 -4.51
N THR A 150 -30.55 3.62 -4.27
CA THR A 150 -29.92 3.84 -2.96
C THR A 150 -30.14 5.23 -2.39
N LYS A 151 -30.52 6.22 -3.22
CA LYS A 151 -30.80 7.59 -2.76
C LYS A 151 -32.22 7.79 -2.22
N LYS A 152 -33.15 6.87 -2.51
CA LYS A 152 -34.55 6.96 -2.08
C LYS A 152 -34.78 6.16 -0.79
N ALA A 153 -35.61 6.69 0.10
CA ALA A 153 -36.02 6.00 1.31
C ALA A 153 -36.63 4.64 0.99
N GLY A 154 -36.20 3.60 1.71
CA GLY A 154 -36.65 2.22 1.48
C GLY A 154 -36.00 1.52 0.27
N MET A 155 -35.08 2.17 -0.45
CA MET A 155 -34.35 1.62 -1.59
C MET A 155 -35.27 0.90 -2.61
N PRO A 156 -36.30 1.56 -3.17
CA PRO A 156 -37.26 0.90 -4.06
C PRO A 156 -36.60 0.38 -5.33
N LEU A 157 -37.16 -0.70 -5.90
CA LEU A 157 -36.82 -1.16 -7.23
C LEU A 157 -37.47 -0.27 -8.29
N GLU A 158 -36.68 0.26 -9.20
CA GLU A 158 -37.16 1.07 -10.32
C GLU A 158 -36.28 0.93 -11.55
N TRP A 159 -36.82 1.36 -12.70
CA TRP A 159 -36.05 1.40 -13.93
C TRP A 159 -35.01 2.52 -13.88
N GLY A 160 -33.79 2.19 -14.30
CA GLY A 160 -32.67 3.11 -14.42
C GLY A 160 -31.86 2.83 -15.67
N GLU A 161 -31.29 3.89 -16.24
CA GLU A 161 -30.44 3.78 -17.43
C GLU A 161 -29.23 2.88 -17.16
N GLN A 162 -28.91 2.00 -18.11
CA GLN A 162 -27.79 1.07 -18.02
C GLN A 162 -26.45 1.77 -17.78
N ALA A 163 -26.27 2.96 -18.36
CA ALA A 163 -25.06 3.77 -18.19
C ALA A 163 -24.82 4.19 -16.73
N ASN A 164 -25.89 4.30 -15.94
CA ASN A 164 -25.87 4.77 -14.55
C ASN A 164 -25.92 3.63 -13.53
N ALA A 165 -25.89 2.38 -13.96
CA ALA A 165 -25.96 1.21 -13.11
C ALA A 165 -24.59 0.53 -12.97
N SER A 166 -24.23 0.18 -11.73
CA SER A 166 -23.07 -0.66 -11.44
C SER A 166 -23.52 -2.09 -11.07
N GLY A 167 -22.63 -3.07 -11.29
CA GLY A 167 -22.84 -4.44 -10.82
C GLY A 167 -23.70 -5.33 -11.73
N ILE A 168 -23.91 -4.95 -12.99
CA ILE A 168 -24.59 -5.79 -14.01
C ILE A 168 -23.82 -7.09 -14.22
N GLU A 169 -22.50 -6.98 -14.38
CA GLU A 169 -21.58 -8.09 -14.57
C GLU A 169 -21.48 -8.95 -13.31
N SER A 170 -21.53 -8.33 -12.13
CA SER A 170 -21.50 -9.02 -10.84
C SER A 170 -22.71 -9.94 -10.62
N ILE A 171 -23.86 -9.66 -11.24
CA ILE A 171 -25.01 -10.58 -11.23
C ILE A 171 -24.68 -11.84 -12.04
N ASN A 172 -24.13 -11.68 -13.24
CA ASN A 172 -23.71 -12.82 -14.06
C ASN A 172 -22.58 -13.61 -13.39
N GLU A 173 -21.62 -12.94 -12.74
CA GLU A 173 -20.57 -13.56 -11.93
C GLU A 173 -21.17 -14.40 -10.79
N GLN A 174 -22.16 -13.87 -10.07
CA GLN A 174 -22.87 -14.60 -9.01
C GLN A 174 -23.61 -15.84 -9.55
N ILE A 175 -24.37 -15.69 -10.64
CA ILE A 175 -25.10 -16.81 -11.26
C ILE A 175 -24.11 -17.88 -11.76
N MET A 176 -22.99 -17.46 -12.35
CA MET A 176 -21.95 -18.38 -12.81
C MET A 176 -21.29 -19.13 -11.65
N GLY A 177 -21.09 -18.46 -10.49
CA GLY A 177 -20.61 -19.09 -9.28
C GLY A 177 -21.52 -20.22 -8.77
N LEU A 178 -22.85 -20.04 -8.85
CA LEU A 178 -23.82 -21.11 -8.54
C LEU A 178 -23.70 -22.28 -9.54
N GLY A 179 -23.50 -21.97 -10.83
CA GLY A 179 -23.24 -22.97 -11.86
C GLY A 179 -21.97 -23.77 -11.62
N LYS A 180 -20.86 -23.11 -11.23
CA LYS A 180 -19.60 -23.75 -10.86
C LYS A 180 -19.79 -24.71 -9.69
N ASP A 181 -20.47 -24.26 -8.64
CA ASP A 181 -20.75 -25.09 -7.46
C ASP A 181 -21.56 -26.34 -7.84
N ALA A 182 -22.59 -26.19 -8.68
CA ALA A 182 -23.36 -27.32 -9.18
C ALA A 182 -22.52 -28.26 -10.08
N ALA A 183 -21.68 -27.73 -10.96
CA ALA A 183 -20.76 -28.53 -11.77
C ALA A 183 -19.80 -29.36 -10.89
N PHE A 184 -19.29 -28.78 -9.80
CA PHE A 184 -18.46 -29.47 -8.82
C PHE A 184 -19.21 -30.61 -8.11
N ILE A 185 -20.45 -30.38 -7.66
CA ILE A 185 -21.29 -31.43 -7.05
C ILE A 185 -21.59 -32.56 -8.04
N TYR A 186 -21.89 -32.22 -9.29
CA TYR A 186 -22.06 -33.22 -10.36
C TYR A 186 -20.78 -34.05 -10.55
N TRP A 187 -19.62 -33.40 -10.64
CA TRP A 187 -18.35 -34.12 -10.76
C TRP A 187 -18.11 -35.06 -9.58
N LEU A 188 -18.45 -34.65 -8.35
CA LEU A 188 -18.31 -35.48 -7.15
C LEU A 188 -19.25 -36.69 -7.13
N TYR A 189 -20.51 -36.55 -7.50
CA TYR A 189 -21.53 -37.58 -7.22
C TYR A 189 -22.24 -38.14 -8.46
N GLY A 190 -22.13 -37.49 -9.61
CA GLY A 190 -22.74 -37.94 -10.87
C GLY A 190 -24.22 -37.62 -11.02
N ASP A 191 -24.85 -36.90 -10.08
CA ASP A 191 -26.26 -36.54 -10.16
C ASP A 191 -26.52 -35.50 -11.26
N GLU A 192 -27.19 -35.93 -12.33
CA GLU A 192 -27.41 -35.13 -13.53
C GLU A 192 -28.24 -33.87 -13.31
N LYS A 193 -29.04 -33.74 -12.23
CA LYS A 193 -29.83 -32.52 -12.00
C LYS A 193 -28.92 -31.30 -11.83
N TYR A 194 -27.77 -31.49 -11.16
CA TYR A 194 -26.75 -30.45 -10.99
C TYR A 194 -26.06 -30.12 -12.32
N ALA A 195 -25.76 -31.12 -13.16
CA ALA A 195 -25.18 -30.90 -14.48
C ALA A 195 -26.12 -30.13 -15.41
N LYS A 196 -27.42 -30.44 -15.40
CA LYS A 196 -28.43 -29.74 -16.20
C LYS A 196 -28.54 -28.27 -15.79
N PHE A 197 -28.60 -28.00 -14.48
CA PHE A 197 -28.60 -26.64 -13.95
C PHE A 197 -27.35 -25.85 -14.36
N ALA A 198 -26.16 -26.42 -14.12
CA ALA A 198 -24.90 -25.79 -14.48
C ALA A 198 -24.79 -25.53 -16.00
N TYR A 199 -25.16 -26.52 -16.81
CA TYR A 199 -25.10 -26.44 -18.27
C TYR A 199 -26.06 -25.37 -18.83
N ALA A 200 -27.30 -25.29 -18.33
CA ALA A 200 -28.26 -24.31 -18.83
C ALA A 200 -27.77 -22.87 -18.63
N ILE A 201 -27.14 -22.59 -17.50
CA ILE A 201 -26.53 -21.28 -17.20
C ILE A 201 -25.31 -21.05 -18.10
N PHE A 202 -24.37 -22.00 -18.11
CA PHE A 202 -23.11 -21.91 -18.84
C PHE A 202 -23.32 -21.75 -20.34
N ASP A 203 -24.14 -22.60 -20.95
CA ASP A 203 -24.40 -22.59 -22.40
C ASP A 203 -25.06 -21.27 -22.83
N THR A 204 -26.07 -20.81 -22.09
CA THR A 204 -26.76 -19.54 -22.38
C THR A 204 -25.77 -18.38 -22.40
N TYR A 205 -24.93 -18.28 -21.37
CA TYR A 205 -23.95 -17.21 -21.25
C TYR A 205 -22.84 -17.31 -22.32
N MET A 206 -22.23 -18.49 -22.47
CA MET A 206 -21.10 -18.69 -23.38
C MET A 206 -21.49 -18.56 -24.85
N MET A 207 -22.68 -19.04 -25.23
CA MET A 207 -23.20 -18.83 -26.58
C MET A 207 -23.50 -17.36 -26.86
N GLY A 208 -23.96 -16.60 -25.84
CA GLY A 208 -24.12 -15.15 -25.97
C GLY A 208 -22.79 -14.41 -26.15
N MET A 209 -21.75 -14.80 -25.39
CA MET A 209 -20.40 -14.23 -25.51
C MET A 209 -19.70 -14.60 -26.83
N TYR A 210 -20.00 -15.78 -27.40
CA TYR A 210 -19.47 -16.19 -28.70
C TYR A 210 -19.76 -15.16 -29.79
N TYR A 211 -20.98 -14.60 -29.80
CA TYR A 211 -21.41 -13.59 -30.78
C TYR A 211 -21.11 -12.13 -30.39
N ARG A 212 -20.57 -11.87 -29.19
CA ARG A 212 -20.16 -10.52 -28.79
C ARG A 212 -18.82 -10.13 -29.41
N ASN A 213 -18.75 -8.92 -29.95
CA ASN A 213 -17.51 -8.29 -30.37
C ASN A 213 -16.86 -7.50 -29.22
N GLU A 214 -15.54 -7.26 -29.34
CA GLU A 214 -14.81 -6.34 -28.45
C GLU A 214 -15.57 -5.00 -28.39
N PRO A 215 -15.81 -4.44 -27.19
CA PRO A 215 -16.44 -3.13 -27.09
C PRO A 215 -15.59 -2.03 -27.74
N VAL A 216 -16.26 -1.01 -28.28
CA VAL A 216 -15.63 0.11 -28.98
C VAL A 216 -15.79 1.39 -28.18
N ASP A 217 -14.69 2.07 -27.86
CA ASP A 217 -14.71 3.40 -27.27
C ASP A 217 -14.90 4.46 -28.36
N LEU A 218 -16.06 5.10 -28.35
CA LEU A 218 -16.43 6.15 -29.30
C LEU A 218 -15.57 7.41 -29.16
N ASN A 219 -14.90 7.59 -28.02
CA ASN A 219 -14.01 8.73 -27.81
C ASN A 219 -12.61 8.51 -28.39
N ASN A 220 -12.29 7.29 -28.87
CA ASN A 220 -10.92 6.89 -29.24
C ASN A 220 -9.89 7.21 -28.13
N SER A 221 -10.28 7.03 -26.88
CA SER A 221 -9.48 7.39 -25.71
C SER A 221 -8.68 6.20 -25.16
N HIS A 222 -7.92 6.44 -24.09
CA HIS A 222 -7.20 5.39 -23.37
C HIS A 222 -8.10 4.23 -22.91
N ALA A 223 -9.40 4.48 -22.72
CA ALA A 223 -10.41 3.48 -22.36
C ALA A 223 -10.44 2.25 -23.29
N GLN A 224 -10.24 2.43 -24.61
CA GLN A 224 -10.17 1.30 -25.55
C GLN A 224 -9.08 0.31 -25.17
N THR A 225 -7.96 0.81 -24.65
CA THR A 225 -6.83 -0.03 -24.26
C THR A 225 -6.99 -0.67 -22.90
N LEU A 226 -8.10 -0.42 -22.18
CA LEU A 226 -8.40 -1.02 -20.87
C LEU A 226 -9.56 -2.01 -20.95
N VAL A 227 -10.33 -2.00 -22.04
CA VAL A 227 -11.62 -2.67 -22.14
C VAL A 227 -11.53 -4.19 -22.20
N GLY A 228 -12.32 -4.85 -21.36
CA GLY A 228 -12.58 -6.28 -21.43
C GLY A 228 -13.72 -6.60 -22.39
N LEU A 229 -13.98 -7.90 -22.59
CA LEU A 229 -15.12 -8.33 -23.40
C LEU A 229 -16.45 -8.24 -22.63
N SER A 230 -16.42 -8.45 -21.31
CA SER A 230 -17.61 -8.34 -20.45
C SER A 230 -17.62 -7.14 -19.50
N THR A 231 -16.46 -6.55 -19.21
CA THR A 231 -16.30 -5.43 -18.26
C THR A 231 -15.52 -4.27 -18.86
N PHE A 232 -15.67 -3.06 -18.31
CA PHE A 232 -14.86 -1.90 -18.72
C PHE A 232 -13.36 -2.06 -18.47
N GLU A 233 -12.93 -2.67 -17.37
CA GLU A 233 -11.50 -2.91 -17.13
C GLU A 233 -11.22 -4.41 -17.26
N VAL A 234 -10.18 -4.80 -18.01
CA VAL A 234 -9.75 -6.20 -18.16
C VAL A 234 -9.42 -6.88 -16.82
N ILE A 235 -9.03 -6.11 -15.81
CA ILE A 235 -8.80 -6.61 -14.44
C ILE A 235 -10.10 -6.99 -13.70
N GLN A 236 -11.26 -6.64 -14.25
CA GLN A 236 -12.57 -6.97 -13.68
C GLN A 236 -13.19 -8.22 -14.31
N GLU A 237 -12.49 -8.91 -15.23
CA GLU A 237 -12.95 -10.15 -15.89
C GLU A 237 -12.95 -11.38 -14.95
N ARG A 238 -13.30 -11.18 -13.68
CA ARG A 238 -13.34 -12.21 -12.63
C ARG A 238 -14.25 -13.38 -12.99
N ILE A 239 -15.27 -13.14 -13.80
CA ILE A 239 -16.16 -14.20 -14.30
C ILE A 239 -15.40 -15.29 -15.07
N LEU A 240 -14.24 -14.98 -15.67
CA LEU A 240 -13.38 -15.98 -16.31
C LEU A 240 -12.90 -17.07 -15.34
N ASN A 241 -12.69 -16.73 -14.06
CA ASN A 241 -12.38 -17.74 -13.04
C ASN A 241 -13.55 -18.70 -12.86
N GLU A 242 -14.76 -18.15 -12.69
CA GLU A 242 -15.98 -18.93 -12.48
C GLU A 242 -16.30 -19.82 -13.69
N LEU A 243 -16.19 -19.26 -14.90
CA LEU A 243 -16.37 -19.96 -16.16
C LEU A 243 -15.38 -21.11 -16.36
N ALA A 244 -14.09 -20.86 -16.10
CA ALA A 244 -13.06 -21.86 -16.27
C ALA A 244 -13.28 -23.05 -15.31
N TYR A 245 -13.54 -22.78 -14.02
CA TYR A 245 -13.83 -23.84 -13.06
C TYR A 245 -15.13 -24.60 -13.39
N LEU A 246 -16.20 -23.89 -13.75
CA LEU A 246 -17.45 -24.51 -14.15
C LEU A 246 -17.23 -25.45 -15.35
N TYR A 247 -16.64 -24.93 -16.42
CA TYR A 247 -16.41 -25.70 -17.64
C TYR A 247 -15.54 -26.93 -17.39
N ASP A 248 -14.50 -26.80 -16.56
CA ASP A 248 -13.59 -27.91 -16.23
C ASP A 248 -14.30 -29.06 -15.49
N PHE A 249 -15.12 -28.74 -14.47
CA PHE A 249 -15.89 -29.76 -13.75
C PHE A 249 -17.06 -30.32 -14.57
N LEU A 250 -17.67 -29.51 -15.43
CA LEU A 250 -18.81 -29.89 -16.28
C LEU A 250 -18.37 -30.60 -17.58
N TYR A 251 -17.09 -30.58 -17.92
CA TYR A 251 -16.57 -31.08 -19.20
C TYR A 251 -17.05 -32.50 -19.57
N PRO A 252 -17.11 -33.49 -18.66
CA PRO A 252 -17.64 -34.82 -19.00
C PRO A 252 -19.09 -34.81 -19.51
N TYR A 253 -19.93 -33.93 -18.96
CA TYR A 253 -21.32 -33.76 -19.38
C TYR A 253 -21.41 -33.06 -20.74
N VAL A 254 -20.64 -32.00 -20.94
CA VAL A 254 -20.60 -31.26 -22.22
C VAL A 254 -20.06 -32.13 -23.36
N SER A 255 -18.94 -32.80 -23.13
CA SER A 255 -18.26 -33.62 -24.15
C SER A 255 -19.08 -34.84 -24.58
N SER A 256 -19.91 -35.39 -23.69
CA SER A 256 -20.79 -36.53 -24.01
C SER A 256 -22.09 -36.12 -24.71
N LYS A 257 -22.73 -35.00 -24.31
CA LYS A 257 -24.06 -34.61 -24.79
C LYS A 257 -24.09 -33.45 -25.79
N TYR A 258 -23.05 -32.61 -25.82
CA TYR A 258 -23.04 -31.33 -26.55
C TYR A 258 -21.69 -31.05 -27.25
N LYS A 259 -21.02 -32.10 -27.73
CA LYS A 259 -19.71 -32.04 -28.41
C LYS A 259 -19.64 -31.02 -29.56
N ASN A 260 -20.76 -30.77 -30.25
CA ASN A 260 -20.86 -29.80 -31.34
C ASN A 260 -20.79 -28.32 -30.90
N LYS A 261 -20.77 -28.05 -29.58
CA LYS A 261 -20.63 -26.70 -29.02
C LYS A 261 -19.28 -26.43 -28.38
N THR A 262 -18.51 -27.46 -28.04
CA THR A 262 -17.18 -27.38 -27.43
C THR A 262 -16.27 -26.38 -28.17
N ASP A 263 -16.18 -26.49 -29.49
CA ASP A 263 -15.35 -25.59 -30.31
C ASP A 263 -15.77 -24.11 -30.16
N LYS A 264 -17.07 -23.82 -30.01
CA LYS A 264 -17.56 -22.45 -29.81
C LYS A 264 -17.18 -21.90 -28.44
N TYR A 265 -17.23 -22.72 -27.40
CA TYR A 265 -16.83 -22.30 -26.06
C TYR A 265 -15.33 -21.98 -26.02
N GLU A 266 -14.51 -22.82 -26.63
CA GLU A 266 -13.05 -22.63 -26.71
C GLU A 266 -12.67 -21.41 -27.54
N VAL A 267 -13.31 -21.18 -28.69
CA VAL A 267 -13.14 -19.95 -29.49
C VAL A 267 -13.51 -18.71 -28.66
N THR A 268 -14.59 -18.76 -27.90
CA THR A 268 -15.02 -17.64 -27.04
C THR A 268 -13.99 -17.34 -25.96
N LEU A 269 -13.52 -18.37 -25.26
CA LEU A 269 -12.50 -18.25 -24.21
C LEU A 269 -11.19 -17.67 -24.76
N LYS A 270 -10.72 -18.15 -25.92
CA LYS A 270 -9.51 -17.65 -26.58
C LYS A 270 -9.64 -16.20 -27.00
N LYS A 271 -10.75 -15.83 -27.65
CA LYS A 271 -11.05 -14.43 -28.02
C LYS A 271 -10.98 -13.52 -26.79
N TRP A 272 -11.51 -13.99 -25.66
CA TRP A 272 -11.56 -13.23 -24.42
C TRP A 272 -10.17 -12.95 -23.86
N ILE A 273 -9.32 -13.98 -23.73
CA ILE A 273 -7.96 -13.80 -23.21
C ILE A 273 -7.02 -13.13 -24.20
N ASP A 274 -7.25 -13.25 -25.51
CA ASP A 274 -6.54 -12.45 -26.51
C ASP A 274 -6.85 -10.96 -26.33
N ILE A 275 -8.10 -10.59 -26.01
CA ILE A 275 -8.47 -9.20 -25.65
C ILE A 275 -7.81 -8.79 -24.33
N THR A 276 -7.82 -9.64 -23.31
CA THR A 276 -7.13 -9.40 -22.04
C THR A 276 -5.62 -9.20 -22.23
N ILE A 277 -4.98 -9.88 -23.17
CA ILE A 277 -3.54 -9.69 -23.48
C ILE A 277 -3.30 -8.41 -24.29
N LYS A 278 -4.21 -8.10 -25.21
CA LYS A 278 -4.15 -6.93 -26.09
C LYS A 278 -4.31 -5.61 -25.31
N ASN A 279 -5.17 -5.61 -24.30
CA ASN A 279 -5.53 -4.46 -23.48
C ASN A 279 -4.88 -4.59 -22.07
N GLY A 280 -4.97 -3.56 -21.22
CA GLY A 280 -4.47 -3.54 -19.85
C GLY A 280 -3.28 -2.61 -19.57
N VAL A 281 -2.67 -2.76 -18.39
CA VAL A 281 -1.52 -1.98 -17.96
C VAL A 281 -0.43 -2.95 -17.49
N PRO A 282 0.74 -2.99 -18.16
CA PRO A 282 1.71 -4.05 -17.90
C PRO A 282 2.62 -3.79 -16.68
N GLN A 283 2.76 -2.54 -16.26
CA GLN A 283 3.76 -2.10 -15.27
C GLN A 283 3.22 -1.93 -13.85
N ASN A 284 2.01 -2.42 -13.55
CA ASN A 284 1.38 -2.33 -12.22
C ASN A 284 0.57 -3.60 -11.91
N ASN A 285 -0.14 -3.59 -10.79
CA ASN A 285 -1.01 -4.69 -10.33
C ASN A 285 -1.93 -5.31 -11.40
N TRP A 286 -2.29 -4.57 -12.46
CA TRP A 286 -3.14 -5.08 -13.54
C TRP A 286 -2.52 -6.28 -14.25
N ASN A 287 -1.21 -6.27 -14.48
CA ASN A 287 -0.51 -7.35 -15.16
C ASN A 287 -0.74 -8.70 -14.46
N LEU A 288 -0.61 -8.74 -13.13
CA LEU A 288 -0.81 -9.95 -12.34
C LEU A 288 -2.28 -10.39 -12.31
N HIS A 289 -3.22 -9.44 -12.19
CA HIS A 289 -4.65 -9.74 -12.25
C HIS A 289 -5.04 -10.37 -13.60
N GLN A 290 -4.54 -9.83 -14.71
CA GLN A 290 -4.74 -10.38 -16.05
C GLN A 290 -4.12 -11.77 -16.19
N ALA A 291 -2.87 -11.95 -15.76
CA ALA A 291 -2.18 -13.24 -15.80
C ALA A 291 -2.94 -14.34 -15.05
N LYS A 292 -3.60 -14.02 -13.93
CA LYS A 292 -4.46 -14.96 -13.20
C LYS A 292 -5.63 -15.44 -14.06
N PHE A 293 -6.35 -14.53 -14.73
CA PHE A 293 -7.47 -14.91 -15.59
C PHE A 293 -6.99 -15.73 -16.80
N ILE A 294 -5.91 -15.28 -17.45
CA ILE A 294 -5.30 -15.95 -18.60
C ILE A 294 -4.91 -17.38 -18.22
N LEU A 295 -4.25 -17.58 -17.07
CA LEU A 295 -3.83 -18.91 -16.61
C LEU A 295 -5.03 -19.85 -16.43
N LYS A 296 -6.11 -19.40 -15.76
CA LYS A 296 -7.28 -20.26 -15.52
C LYS A 296 -7.95 -20.67 -16.84
N VAL A 297 -8.05 -19.76 -17.80
CA VAL A 297 -8.61 -20.08 -19.12
C VAL A 297 -7.66 -20.98 -19.92
N ALA A 298 -6.36 -20.69 -19.93
CA ALA A 298 -5.37 -21.49 -20.64
C ALA A 298 -5.44 -22.96 -20.23
N MET A 299 -5.70 -23.24 -18.95
CA MET A 299 -5.78 -24.59 -18.41
C MET A 299 -6.97 -25.42 -18.90
N VAL A 300 -8.06 -24.78 -19.34
CA VAL A 300 -9.20 -25.52 -19.88
C VAL A 300 -9.13 -25.74 -21.38
N LEU A 301 -8.27 -25.00 -22.09
CA LEU A 301 -8.02 -25.19 -23.52
C LEU A 301 -7.25 -26.48 -23.82
N GLU A 302 -7.33 -26.95 -25.05
CA GLU A 302 -6.53 -28.06 -25.57
C GLU A 302 -5.08 -27.64 -25.91
N GLU A 303 -4.27 -28.60 -26.34
CA GLU A 303 -2.88 -28.36 -26.76
C GLU A 303 -2.81 -27.49 -28.03
N ASN A 304 -1.70 -26.76 -28.23
CA ASN A 304 -1.46 -25.93 -29.41
C ASN A 304 -1.86 -26.61 -30.73
N LYS A 305 -1.49 -27.90 -30.90
CA LYS A 305 -1.75 -28.68 -32.12
C LYS A 305 -3.24 -28.89 -32.44
N LYS A 306 -4.14 -28.69 -31.49
CA LYS A 306 -5.59 -28.80 -31.68
C LYS A 306 -6.16 -27.60 -32.43
N TYR A 307 -5.48 -26.45 -32.39
CA TYR A 307 -5.98 -25.19 -32.93
C TYR A 307 -5.22 -24.76 -34.18
N ALA A 308 -5.93 -24.23 -35.18
CA ALA A 308 -5.35 -23.79 -36.44
C ALA A 308 -4.38 -22.60 -36.30
N ASP A 309 -4.56 -21.75 -35.28
CA ASP A 309 -3.68 -20.63 -34.96
C ASP A 309 -2.47 -21.03 -34.09
N GLY A 310 -2.36 -22.32 -33.72
CA GLY A 310 -1.32 -22.82 -32.82
C GLY A 310 -1.39 -22.30 -31.39
N LYS A 311 -2.48 -21.59 -31.01
CA LYS A 311 -2.65 -21.01 -29.68
C LYS A 311 -3.53 -21.89 -28.79
N GLY A 312 -2.90 -22.88 -28.15
CA GLY A 312 -3.50 -23.69 -27.09
C GLY A 312 -2.94 -23.31 -25.73
N ARG A 313 -3.10 -24.20 -24.75
CA ARG A 313 -2.65 -23.97 -23.37
C ARG A 313 -1.16 -23.63 -23.26
N GLU A 314 -0.30 -24.26 -24.07
CA GLU A 314 1.15 -24.04 -24.01
C GLU A 314 1.50 -22.61 -24.42
N TYR A 315 0.85 -22.09 -25.47
CA TYR A 315 1.04 -20.72 -25.93
C TYR A 315 0.71 -19.70 -24.83
N TYR A 316 -0.45 -19.82 -24.18
CA TYR A 316 -0.88 -18.84 -23.18
C TYR A 316 -0.11 -18.94 -21.86
N ILE A 317 0.29 -20.16 -21.44
CA ILE A 317 1.16 -20.34 -20.28
C ILE A 317 2.56 -19.75 -20.56
N ASP A 318 3.12 -20.00 -21.75
CA ASP A 318 4.39 -19.38 -22.15
C ASP A 318 4.28 -17.86 -22.22
N TYR A 319 3.11 -17.36 -22.63
CA TYR A 319 2.88 -15.92 -22.71
C TYR A 319 3.04 -15.23 -21.37
N ILE A 320 2.33 -15.70 -20.35
CA ILE A 320 2.37 -15.10 -19.01
C ILE A 320 3.72 -15.30 -18.31
N LEU A 321 4.47 -16.35 -18.65
CA LEU A 321 5.76 -16.64 -18.02
C LEU A 321 6.94 -15.95 -18.72
N ASN A 322 6.93 -15.89 -20.06
CA ASN A 322 8.12 -15.60 -20.86
C ASN A 322 7.93 -14.63 -22.03
N LYS A 323 6.69 -14.22 -22.37
CA LYS A 323 6.46 -13.26 -23.47
C LYS A 323 6.07 -11.89 -22.96
N ASN A 324 6.44 -10.87 -23.72
CA ASN A 324 6.10 -9.49 -23.43
C ASN A 324 5.32 -8.88 -24.59
N SER A 325 4.30 -8.08 -24.26
CA SER A 325 3.65 -7.14 -25.17
C SER A 325 3.58 -5.76 -24.56
N ALA A 326 2.98 -4.83 -25.31
CA ALA A 326 2.74 -3.48 -24.84
C ALA A 326 1.80 -3.42 -23.63
N ARG A 327 0.96 -4.44 -23.39
CA ARG A 327 -0.10 -4.41 -22.38
C ARG A 327 -0.10 -5.57 -21.38
N GLN A 328 0.71 -6.60 -21.63
CA GLN A 328 0.96 -7.73 -20.74
C GLN A 328 2.45 -8.09 -20.77
N TRP A 329 3.15 -7.95 -19.64
CA TRP A 329 4.51 -8.46 -19.52
C TRP A 329 4.55 -9.88 -18.95
N SER A 330 5.63 -10.58 -19.28
CA SER A 330 6.03 -11.83 -18.64
C SER A 330 6.22 -11.64 -17.15
N LEU A 331 6.05 -12.72 -16.39
CA LEU A 331 6.31 -12.73 -14.95
C LEU A 331 7.71 -12.21 -14.64
N THR A 332 8.75 -12.64 -15.37
CA THR A 332 10.12 -12.19 -15.11
C THR A 332 10.29 -10.68 -15.29
N LYS A 333 9.76 -10.10 -16.37
CA LYS A 333 9.83 -8.64 -16.59
C LYS A 333 8.99 -7.87 -15.58
N PHE A 334 7.80 -8.37 -15.25
CA PHE A 334 6.92 -7.79 -14.24
C PHE A 334 7.64 -7.70 -12.87
N MET A 335 8.30 -8.77 -12.46
CA MET A 335 9.07 -8.83 -11.21
C MET A 335 10.27 -7.88 -11.22
N GLN A 336 11.04 -7.89 -12.30
CA GLN A 336 12.24 -7.06 -12.43
C GLN A 336 11.91 -5.56 -12.40
N TYR A 337 10.78 -5.16 -12.99
CA TYR A 337 10.36 -3.76 -12.98
C TYR A 337 9.79 -3.36 -11.61
N GLY A 338 8.93 -4.21 -11.05
CA GLY A 338 8.07 -3.77 -9.95
C GLY A 338 8.63 -4.01 -8.55
N TYR A 339 9.61 -4.90 -8.35
CA TYR A 339 10.22 -5.11 -7.04
C TYR A 339 11.65 -4.57 -6.98
N ASP A 340 11.97 -3.86 -5.89
CA ASP A 340 13.36 -3.56 -5.56
C ASP A 340 14.05 -4.81 -4.99
N GLU A 341 15.15 -5.24 -5.62
CA GLU A 341 15.84 -6.48 -5.25
C GLU A 341 16.50 -6.41 -3.87
N ASN A 342 16.84 -5.20 -3.40
CA ASN A 342 17.55 -4.99 -2.14
C ASN A 342 16.62 -5.04 -0.93
N THR A 343 15.44 -4.45 -1.05
CA THR A 343 14.45 -4.24 0.02
C THR A 343 13.25 -5.17 -0.11
N GLY A 344 12.94 -5.66 -1.31
CA GLY A 344 11.75 -6.46 -1.61
C GLY A 344 10.48 -5.63 -1.79
N VAL A 345 10.55 -4.30 -1.80
CA VAL A 345 9.39 -3.40 -1.90
C VAL A 345 8.81 -3.38 -3.31
N TRP A 346 7.49 -3.53 -3.43
CA TRP A 346 6.75 -3.35 -4.68
C TRP A 346 6.58 -1.85 -5.00
N ALA A 347 6.68 -1.47 -6.27
CA ALA A 347 6.67 -0.10 -6.78
C ALA A 347 5.26 0.56 -6.81
N GLU A 348 4.42 0.27 -5.82
CA GLU A 348 3.14 0.95 -5.57
C GLU A 348 3.00 1.27 -4.07
N SER A 349 2.00 2.08 -3.72
CA SER A 349 1.67 2.41 -2.33
C SER A 349 1.48 1.17 -1.43
N PRO A 350 1.61 1.29 -0.10
CA PRO A 350 1.70 0.15 0.84
C PRO A 350 0.55 -0.85 0.76
N GLY A 351 -0.66 -0.39 0.43
CA GLY A 351 -1.84 -1.25 0.31
C GLY A 351 -1.76 -2.12 -0.95
N TYR A 352 -1.35 -1.52 -2.06
CA TYR A 352 -1.13 -2.21 -3.32
C TYR A 352 0.10 -3.13 -3.25
N SER A 353 1.18 -2.71 -2.60
CA SER A 353 2.38 -3.52 -2.37
C SER A 353 2.06 -4.85 -1.68
N GLN A 354 1.28 -4.81 -0.60
CA GLN A 354 0.77 -6.02 0.06
C GLN A 354 -0.18 -6.81 -0.83
N GLY A 355 -1.09 -6.12 -1.53
CA GLY A 355 -2.04 -6.74 -2.45
C GLY A 355 -1.37 -7.57 -3.54
N VAL A 356 -0.38 -7.00 -4.22
CA VAL A 356 0.40 -7.66 -5.28
C VAL A 356 1.24 -8.80 -4.72
N THR A 357 1.92 -8.59 -3.60
CA THR A 357 2.74 -9.64 -2.97
C THR A 357 1.89 -10.84 -2.56
N LYS A 358 0.75 -10.61 -1.91
CA LYS A 358 -0.27 -11.63 -1.62
C LYS A 358 -0.75 -12.32 -2.89
N ASP A 359 -1.07 -11.55 -3.91
CA ASP A 359 -1.65 -12.07 -5.13
C ASP A 359 -0.67 -12.94 -5.91
N LEU A 360 0.62 -12.64 -5.80
CA LEU A 360 1.67 -13.36 -6.46
C LEU A 360 2.04 -14.65 -5.72
N THR A 361 2.07 -14.66 -4.38
CA THR A 361 2.20 -15.92 -3.63
C THR A 361 1.03 -16.86 -3.91
N ASN A 362 -0.19 -16.31 -4.02
CA ASN A 362 -1.36 -17.08 -4.45
C ASN A 362 -1.18 -17.65 -5.85
N PHE A 363 -0.69 -16.85 -6.82
CA PHE A 363 -0.43 -17.32 -8.17
C PHE A 363 0.61 -18.45 -8.20
N ILE A 364 1.71 -18.30 -7.46
CA ILE A 364 2.77 -19.31 -7.35
C ILE A 364 2.24 -20.61 -6.74
N ARG A 365 1.48 -20.52 -5.63
CA ARG A 365 0.84 -21.68 -4.99
C ARG A 365 -0.15 -22.36 -5.93
N ASP A 366 -1.02 -21.60 -6.59
CA ASP A 366 -2.02 -22.13 -7.50
C ASP A 366 -1.37 -22.81 -8.71
N TYR A 367 -0.35 -22.19 -9.29
CA TYR A 367 0.44 -22.75 -10.38
C TYR A 367 1.08 -24.08 -9.95
N ASP A 368 1.71 -24.10 -8.78
CA ASP A 368 2.32 -25.30 -8.21
C ASP A 368 1.28 -26.40 -7.88
N ASN A 369 0.10 -26.05 -7.38
CA ASN A 369 -0.98 -27.01 -7.14
C ASN A 369 -1.41 -27.70 -8.43
N THR A 370 -1.49 -26.96 -9.53
CA THR A 370 -1.93 -27.46 -10.83
C THR A 370 -0.83 -28.27 -11.55
N PHE A 371 0.40 -27.77 -11.56
CA PHE A 371 1.49 -28.33 -12.39
C PHE A 371 2.53 -29.13 -11.62
N ASN A 372 2.49 -29.08 -10.29
CA ASN A 372 3.56 -29.60 -9.43
C ASN A 372 4.94 -29.03 -9.80
N GLN A 373 4.97 -27.74 -10.10
CA GLN A 373 6.17 -26.99 -10.49
C GLN A 373 6.32 -25.75 -9.61
N ASN A 374 7.43 -25.67 -8.89
CA ASN A 374 7.75 -24.52 -8.04
C ASN A 374 8.23 -23.34 -8.89
N LEU A 375 7.55 -22.20 -8.79
CA LEU A 375 7.98 -20.96 -9.43
C LEU A 375 8.95 -20.13 -8.57
N LEU A 376 9.05 -20.37 -7.25
CA LEU A 376 9.93 -19.59 -6.36
C LEU A 376 11.38 -19.50 -6.83
N PRO A 377 12.02 -20.55 -7.39
CA PRO A 377 13.38 -20.45 -7.93
C PRO A 377 13.53 -19.42 -9.06
N TYR A 378 12.45 -19.07 -9.75
CA TYR A 378 12.42 -18.10 -10.85
C TYR A 378 11.91 -16.72 -10.40
N THR A 379 11.52 -16.58 -9.12
CA THR A 379 11.06 -15.33 -8.51
C THR A 379 11.87 -15.06 -7.24
N PRO A 380 13.19 -14.87 -7.32
CA PRO A 380 14.10 -14.89 -6.16
C PRO A 380 13.81 -13.79 -5.13
N VAL A 381 13.22 -12.66 -5.55
CA VAL A 381 12.85 -11.56 -4.64
C VAL A 381 11.67 -11.91 -3.72
N MET A 382 10.89 -12.95 -4.02
CA MET A 382 9.63 -13.21 -3.30
C MET A 382 9.78 -13.52 -1.82
N VAL A 383 10.82 -14.24 -1.42
CA VAL A 383 11.09 -14.50 0.02
C VAL A 383 11.26 -13.16 0.73
N LYS A 384 12.11 -12.28 0.18
CA LYS A 384 12.36 -10.95 0.72
C LYS A 384 11.12 -10.05 0.68
N ALA A 385 10.36 -10.08 -0.42
CA ALA A 385 9.14 -9.31 -0.59
C ALA A 385 8.08 -9.64 0.46
N VAL A 386 8.01 -10.90 0.90
CA VAL A 386 7.11 -11.32 2.00
C VAL A 386 7.70 -10.94 3.36
N GLU A 387 9.00 -11.16 3.58
CA GLU A 387 9.68 -10.83 4.84
C GLU A 387 9.67 -9.34 5.19
N MET A 388 9.70 -8.47 4.18
CA MET A 388 9.74 -7.01 4.37
C MET A 388 8.37 -6.40 4.71
N LEU A 389 7.24 -7.08 4.45
CA LEU A 389 5.90 -6.48 4.64
C LEU A 389 5.68 -5.87 6.04
N PRO A 390 6.16 -6.45 7.16
CA PRO A 390 6.08 -5.83 8.47
C PRO A 390 6.79 -4.48 8.60
N GLN A 391 7.73 -4.15 7.70
CA GLN A 391 8.42 -2.86 7.69
C GLN A 391 7.46 -1.69 7.45
N TYR A 392 6.25 -1.90 6.92
CA TYR A 392 5.25 -0.85 6.81
C TYR A 392 4.58 -0.48 8.15
N LEU A 393 4.79 -1.27 9.21
CA LEU A 393 3.99 -1.16 10.43
C LEU A 393 4.40 0.02 11.31
N PHE A 394 3.39 0.74 11.77
CA PHE A 394 3.40 1.53 13.00
C PHE A 394 3.38 0.62 14.24
N PRO A 395 3.77 1.11 15.43
CA PRO A 395 3.76 0.34 16.67
C PRO A 395 2.38 -0.21 17.08
N ASN A 396 1.27 0.35 16.56
CA ASN A 396 -0.08 -0.19 16.78
C ASN A 396 -0.44 -1.39 15.89
N GLY A 397 0.44 -1.78 14.96
CA GLY A 397 0.20 -2.86 14.00
C GLY A 397 -0.54 -2.43 12.74
N HIS A 398 -0.74 -1.12 12.51
CA HIS A 398 -1.27 -0.62 11.24
C HIS A 398 -0.14 -0.30 10.27
N ILE A 399 -0.35 -0.53 8.98
CA ILE A 399 0.57 -0.08 7.92
C ILE A 399 0.53 1.46 7.77
N THR A 400 1.61 2.05 7.25
CA THR A 400 1.64 3.44 6.75
C THR A 400 0.66 3.66 5.60
N ALA A 401 0.15 4.90 5.49
CA ALA A 401 -0.95 5.23 4.60
C ALA A 401 -0.60 6.18 3.41
N PHE A 402 0.66 6.27 3.00
CA PHE A 402 1.03 7.13 1.85
C PHE A 402 0.48 6.62 0.51
N GLY A 403 0.05 7.53 -0.37
CA GLY A 403 -0.55 7.21 -1.67
C GLY A 403 -1.96 6.62 -1.54
N ASP A 404 -2.38 5.81 -2.53
CA ASP A 404 -3.72 5.23 -2.57
C ASP A 404 -3.87 4.04 -1.61
N THR A 405 -3.95 4.29 -0.31
CA THR A 405 -4.04 3.21 0.68
C THR A 405 -4.82 3.64 1.94
N HIS A 406 -4.93 2.73 2.91
CA HIS A 406 -5.60 2.95 4.19
C HIS A 406 -4.76 2.34 5.31
N TYR A 407 -4.85 2.91 6.52
CA TYR A 407 -4.40 2.27 7.74
C TYR A 407 -5.16 0.96 7.97
N GLY A 408 -4.43 -0.08 8.32
CA GLY A 408 -5.00 -1.38 8.63
C GLY A 408 -3.93 -2.43 8.92
N PRO A 409 -4.32 -3.63 9.37
CA PRO A 409 -3.38 -4.71 9.63
C PRO A 409 -2.73 -5.18 8.33
N ILE A 410 -1.59 -5.84 8.50
CA ILE A 410 -0.88 -6.53 7.42
C ILE A 410 -1.70 -7.70 6.86
N TYR A 411 -1.58 -7.96 5.55
CA TYR A 411 -2.14 -9.16 4.91
C TYR A 411 -1.29 -10.39 5.22
N THR A 412 -1.87 -11.39 5.89
CA THR A 412 -1.15 -12.58 6.39
C THR A 412 -1.20 -13.77 5.42
N GLU A 413 -1.99 -13.68 4.35
CA GLU A 413 -2.16 -14.77 3.39
C GLU A 413 -0.84 -15.11 2.69
N ALA A 414 0.01 -14.12 2.40
CA ALA A 414 1.34 -14.33 1.84
C ALA A 414 2.23 -15.21 2.74
N PHE A 415 2.15 -15.04 4.06
CA PHE A 415 2.87 -15.89 5.02
C PHE A 415 2.37 -17.33 4.93
N SER A 416 1.04 -17.51 4.93
CA SER A 416 0.44 -18.85 4.87
C SER A 416 0.80 -19.58 3.56
N ASP A 417 0.89 -18.87 2.44
CA ASP A 417 1.29 -19.43 1.15
C ASP A 417 2.76 -19.85 1.14
N MET A 418 3.64 -19.00 1.68
CA MET A 418 5.05 -19.33 1.80
C MET A 418 5.29 -20.54 2.72
N ILE A 419 4.51 -20.70 3.80
CA ILE A 419 4.56 -21.90 4.65
C ILE A 419 4.15 -23.15 3.84
N ARG A 420 3.07 -23.09 3.06
CA ARG A 420 2.63 -24.24 2.22
C ARG A 420 3.69 -24.65 1.22
N MET A 421 4.28 -23.68 0.53
CA MET A 421 5.36 -23.93 -0.43
C MET A 421 6.58 -24.53 0.28
N ALA A 422 6.97 -23.97 1.43
CA ALA A 422 8.08 -24.46 2.22
C ALA A 422 7.86 -25.90 2.70
N GLN A 423 6.67 -26.24 3.19
CA GLN A 423 6.31 -27.59 3.62
C GLN A 423 6.35 -28.59 2.46
N LYS A 424 5.72 -28.28 1.32
CA LYS A 424 5.71 -29.15 0.14
C LYS A 424 7.11 -29.45 -0.37
N TYR A 425 7.97 -28.44 -0.39
CA TYR A 425 9.35 -28.52 -0.89
C TYR A 425 10.41 -28.74 0.19
N LYS A 426 9.99 -29.04 1.44
CA LYS A 426 10.86 -29.35 2.59
C LYS A 426 11.91 -28.25 2.90
N GLN A 427 11.53 -26.98 2.74
CA GLN A 427 12.37 -25.82 3.04
C GLN A 427 12.19 -25.38 4.51
N LYS A 428 12.88 -26.06 5.43
CA LYS A 428 12.70 -25.88 6.88
C LYS A 428 12.94 -24.45 7.38
N GLU A 429 13.92 -23.75 6.82
CA GLU A 429 14.24 -22.37 7.21
C GLU A 429 13.08 -21.42 6.87
N ASN A 430 12.61 -21.47 5.62
CA ASN A 430 11.43 -20.71 5.19
C ASN A 430 10.18 -21.07 6.00
N GLU A 431 9.93 -22.36 6.24
CA GLU A 431 8.80 -22.79 7.08
C GLU A 431 8.89 -22.18 8.48
N THR A 432 10.07 -22.18 9.08
CA THR A 432 10.31 -21.60 10.41
C THR A 432 10.07 -20.09 10.39
N THR A 433 10.69 -19.36 9.47
CA THR A 433 10.56 -17.90 9.37
C THR A 433 9.11 -17.48 9.16
N PHE A 434 8.42 -18.04 8.16
CA PHE A 434 7.05 -17.62 7.86
C PHE A 434 6.04 -18.12 8.90
N THR A 435 6.30 -19.24 9.58
CA THR A 435 5.46 -19.65 10.74
C THR A 435 5.61 -18.66 11.89
N ARG A 436 6.83 -18.19 12.20
CA ARG A 436 7.05 -17.16 13.23
C ARG A 436 6.30 -15.87 12.90
N MET A 437 6.33 -15.43 11.64
CA MET A 437 5.60 -14.25 11.16
C MET A 437 4.09 -14.47 11.24
N TYR A 438 3.60 -15.61 10.74
CA TYR A 438 2.17 -15.91 10.69
C TYR A 438 1.56 -15.93 12.10
N ARG A 439 2.24 -16.56 13.07
CA ARG A 439 1.82 -16.57 14.48
C ARG A 439 1.82 -15.17 15.13
N LEU A 440 2.73 -14.30 14.72
CA LEU A 440 2.84 -12.94 15.26
C LEU A 440 1.72 -12.02 14.72
N PHE A 441 1.40 -12.13 13.43
CA PHE A 441 0.53 -11.16 12.76
C PHE A 441 -0.90 -11.65 12.50
N ASP A 442 -1.16 -12.97 12.50
CA ASP A 442 -2.50 -13.53 12.31
C ASP A 442 -3.13 -13.96 13.64
N PRO A 443 -4.22 -13.32 14.10
CA PRO A 443 -4.90 -13.69 15.34
C PRO A 443 -5.42 -15.13 15.39
N ASN A 444 -5.63 -15.78 14.24
CA ASN A 444 -6.07 -17.17 14.13
C ASN A 444 -4.92 -18.18 14.17
N ALA A 445 -3.69 -17.71 13.96
CA ALA A 445 -2.48 -18.53 14.04
C ALA A 445 -1.75 -18.41 15.38
N ALA A 446 -2.22 -17.53 16.27
CA ALA A 446 -1.62 -17.32 17.59
C ALA A 446 -1.42 -18.63 18.36
N GLU A 447 -0.36 -18.70 19.16
CA GLU A 447 0.01 -19.91 19.90
C GLU A 447 -1.13 -20.46 20.76
N GLY A 448 -1.24 -21.79 20.81
CA GLY A 448 -2.32 -22.47 21.53
C GLY A 448 -3.68 -22.45 20.82
N LYS A 449 -3.84 -21.68 19.73
CA LYS A 449 -5.02 -21.79 18.87
C LYS A 449 -4.82 -22.87 17.81
N LEU A 450 -5.86 -23.68 17.61
CA LEU A 450 -5.99 -24.44 16.38
C LEU A 450 -6.29 -23.44 15.27
N VAL A 451 -5.42 -23.38 14.25
CA VAL A 451 -5.75 -22.69 12.99
C VAL A 451 -7.08 -23.27 12.54
N THR A 452 -8.15 -22.47 12.62
CA THR A 452 -9.51 -23.00 12.66
C THR A 452 -9.86 -23.68 11.33
N GLY A 453 -10.61 -24.77 11.41
CA GLY A 453 -11.15 -25.46 10.24
C GLY A 453 -12.34 -24.75 9.59
N ASN A 454 -12.75 -23.56 10.07
CA ASN A 454 -13.90 -22.85 9.52
C ASN A 454 -13.53 -22.17 8.21
N LEU A 455 -13.49 -22.95 7.13
CA LEU A 455 -13.20 -22.47 5.79
C LEU A 455 -14.45 -21.93 5.11
N ALA A 456 -14.25 -20.98 4.19
CA ALA A 456 -15.33 -20.47 3.36
C ALA A 456 -16.00 -21.64 2.60
N PRO A 457 -17.35 -21.67 2.50
CA PRO A 457 -18.08 -22.72 1.78
C PRO A 457 -17.94 -22.53 0.27
N GLN A 458 -16.76 -22.77 -0.28
CA GLN A 458 -16.40 -22.57 -1.69
C GLN A 458 -15.52 -23.71 -2.19
N VAL A 459 -15.58 -24.01 -3.49
CA VAL A 459 -14.86 -25.13 -4.12
C VAL A 459 -13.34 -25.10 -3.84
N ALA A 460 -12.72 -23.91 -3.84
CA ALA A 460 -11.29 -23.75 -3.59
C ALA A 460 -10.83 -24.27 -2.21
N SER A 461 -11.73 -24.34 -1.22
CA SER A 461 -11.43 -24.84 0.14
C SER A 461 -11.02 -26.31 0.17
N PHE A 462 -11.45 -27.12 -0.80
CA PHE A 462 -11.04 -28.52 -0.93
C PHE A 462 -9.64 -28.70 -1.56
N PHE A 463 -9.04 -27.62 -2.07
CA PHE A 463 -7.82 -27.68 -2.87
C PHE A 463 -6.73 -26.75 -2.31
N THR A 464 -6.77 -25.48 -2.68
CA THR A 464 -5.70 -24.51 -2.43
C THR A 464 -5.79 -23.80 -1.08
N SER A 465 -6.95 -23.86 -0.39
CA SER A 465 -7.18 -23.18 0.89
C SER A 465 -7.40 -24.14 2.08
N LYS A 466 -6.91 -25.38 2.01
CA LYS A 466 -7.03 -26.37 3.10
C LYS A 466 -6.45 -25.85 4.42
N PRO A 467 -6.92 -26.31 5.60
CA PRO A 467 -6.38 -25.83 6.88
C PRO A 467 -4.86 -26.04 6.94
N LEU A 468 -4.12 -25.00 7.34
CA LEU A 468 -2.67 -25.04 7.42
C LEU A 468 -2.24 -25.75 8.71
N LYS A 469 -1.42 -26.79 8.59
CA LYS A 469 -0.85 -27.50 9.74
C LYS A 469 0.50 -26.86 10.08
N LEU A 470 0.54 -26.06 11.14
CA LEU A 470 1.77 -25.41 11.60
C LEU A 470 2.60 -26.37 12.46
N ASP A 471 3.93 -26.33 12.33
CA ASP A 471 4.83 -27.01 13.25
C ASP A 471 4.66 -26.44 14.66
N LYS A 472 4.28 -27.28 15.62
CA LYS A 472 4.03 -26.88 17.02
C LYS A 472 5.30 -26.38 17.71
N GLN A 473 6.48 -26.81 17.26
CA GLN A 473 7.77 -26.44 17.86
C GLN A 473 8.21 -25.00 17.50
N VAL A 474 7.72 -24.44 16.39
CA VAL A 474 8.11 -23.10 15.96
C VAL A 474 7.26 -22.05 16.68
N THR A 475 7.82 -21.31 17.62
CA THR A 475 7.08 -20.28 18.38
C THR A 475 6.81 -19.01 17.56
N SER A 476 5.94 -18.12 18.05
CA SER A 476 5.75 -16.78 17.51
C SER A 476 7.07 -16.00 17.49
N GLY A 477 7.26 -15.20 16.45
CA GLY A 477 8.34 -14.21 16.42
C GLY A 477 8.04 -13.00 17.32
N LYS A 478 9.01 -12.09 17.40
CA LYS A 478 8.89 -10.77 18.02
C LYS A 478 8.91 -9.69 16.93
N ILE A 479 8.34 -8.52 17.20
CA ILE A 479 8.32 -7.41 16.21
C ILE A 479 9.73 -7.03 15.73
N ARG A 480 10.72 -7.03 16.64
CA ARG A 480 12.13 -6.72 16.35
C ARG A 480 12.81 -7.76 15.44
N ASP A 481 12.21 -8.92 15.24
CA ASP A 481 12.73 -9.91 14.30
C ASP A 481 12.53 -9.44 12.84
N PHE A 482 11.45 -8.69 12.59
CA PHE A 482 10.95 -8.36 11.25
C PHE A 482 10.88 -6.86 10.93
N VAL A 483 11.01 -6.00 11.94
CA VAL A 483 10.97 -4.54 11.82
C VAL A 483 12.28 -3.95 12.33
N THR A 484 12.78 -2.91 11.67
CA THR A 484 14.00 -2.19 12.07
C THR A 484 13.71 -0.74 12.46
N GLN A 485 14.65 -0.15 13.21
CA GLN A 485 14.57 1.25 13.67
C GLN A 485 14.46 2.22 12.50
N THR A 486 15.21 1.96 11.44
CA THR A 486 15.12 2.69 10.16
C THR A 486 14.98 1.71 9.01
N PHE A 487 14.24 2.11 7.98
CA PHE A 487 14.08 1.36 6.72
C PHE A 487 13.91 2.36 5.57
N TYR A 488 14.51 2.06 4.42
CA TYR A 488 14.51 2.92 3.24
C TYR A 488 14.14 2.10 2.01
N ALA A 489 13.15 2.57 1.25
CA ALA A 489 12.72 2.02 -0.02
C ALA A 489 12.81 3.10 -1.11
N PRO A 490 13.95 3.21 -1.83
CA PRO A 490 14.14 4.24 -2.86
C PRO A 490 13.15 4.09 -4.02
N ASN A 491 12.75 2.87 -4.36
CA ASN A 491 11.85 2.57 -5.47
C ASN A 491 10.39 3.00 -5.25
N VAL A 492 10.06 3.51 -4.06
CA VAL A 492 8.80 4.21 -3.76
C VAL A 492 9.01 5.52 -3.00
N SER A 493 10.26 6.01 -2.95
CA SER A 493 10.68 7.20 -2.21
C SER A 493 10.16 7.25 -0.77
N TRP A 494 10.37 6.19 -0.01
CA TRP A 494 9.86 6.06 1.36
C TRP A 494 10.97 5.76 2.37
N PHE A 495 10.97 6.47 3.49
CA PHE A 495 11.86 6.29 4.61
C PHE A 495 11.08 6.28 5.92
N VAL A 496 11.48 5.45 6.87
CA VAL A 496 10.84 5.40 8.19
C VAL A 496 11.86 5.46 9.30
N GLN A 497 11.50 6.19 10.37
CA GLN A 497 12.20 6.22 11.65
C GLN A 497 11.28 5.68 12.73
N ARG A 498 11.79 4.85 13.63
CA ARG A 498 11.06 4.29 14.77
C ARG A 498 11.89 4.40 16.02
N SER A 499 11.25 4.48 17.18
CA SER A 499 11.94 4.32 18.47
C SER A 499 11.02 3.74 19.54
N GLY A 500 11.47 2.72 20.27
CA GLY A 500 10.64 1.97 21.23
C GLY A 500 9.42 1.29 20.60
N TYR A 501 9.53 0.86 19.34
CA TYR A 501 8.40 0.41 18.51
C TYR A 501 7.83 -0.98 18.87
N ASP A 502 8.39 -1.63 19.88
CA ASP A 502 7.83 -2.82 20.50
C ASP A 502 6.79 -2.54 21.59
N ASP A 503 6.60 -1.27 21.94
CA ASP A 503 5.51 -0.81 22.81
C ASP A 503 4.49 0.01 21.99
N LYS A 504 3.27 -0.51 21.84
CA LYS A 504 2.17 0.20 21.16
C LYS A 504 1.84 1.54 21.83
N LYS A 505 1.96 1.66 23.14
CA LYS A 505 1.60 2.90 23.85
C LYS A 505 2.72 3.93 23.77
N ASN A 506 3.97 3.51 23.92
CA ASN A 506 5.11 4.42 24.08
C ASN A 506 6.07 4.47 22.89
N GLY A 507 5.80 3.69 21.85
CA GLY A 507 6.51 3.74 20.59
C GLY A 507 6.28 5.06 19.86
N MET A 508 7.31 5.48 19.14
CA MET A 508 7.32 6.66 18.28
C MET A 508 7.71 6.24 16.87
N MET A 509 7.13 6.87 15.87
CA MET A 509 7.47 6.63 14.46
C MET A 509 7.19 7.86 13.60
N ILE A 510 8.10 8.11 12.67
CA ILE A 510 7.96 9.01 11.54
C ILE A 510 7.94 8.15 10.27
N SER A 511 6.85 8.19 9.51
CA SER A 511 6.84 7.72 8.11
C SER A 511 7.07 8.95 7.22
N GLN A 512 8.04 8.91 6.32
CA GLN A 512 8.38 10.02 5.42
C GLN A 512 8.36 9.52 3.98
N ASN A 513 7.64 10.18 3.08
CA ASN A 513 7.58 9.79 1.68
C ASN A 513 7.60 10.99 0.73
N ALA A 514 8.15 10.80 -0.47
CA ALA A 514 7.80 11.61 -1.63
C ALA A 514 7.00 10.76 -2.62
N SER A 515 7.10 11.04 -3.91
CA SER A 515 6.18 10.51 -4.91
C SER A 515 6.94 9.80 -6.02
N PHE A 516 7.15 8.49 -5.88
CA PHE A 516 7.83 7.69 -6.89
C PHE A 516 7.15 6.32 -7.02
N GLY A 517 6.94 5.84 -8.23
CA GLY A 517 6.18 4.61 -8.49
C GLY A 517 4.69 4.89 -8.74
N ASN A 518 3.87 3.84 -8.67
CA ASN A 518 2.46 3.91 -9.04
C ASN A 518 1.51 4.02 -7.82
N HIS A 519 0.27 4.46 -8.03
CA HIS A 519 -0.69 4.78 -6.95
C HIS A 519 -0.16 5.78 -5.90
N MET A 520 0.62 6.78 -6.36
CA MET A 520 1.19 7.85 -5.54
C MET A 520 0.43 9.18 -5.68
N HIS A 521 0.64 10.10 -4.73
CA HIS A 521 0.06 11.44 -4.72
C HIS A 521 1.10 12.52 -5.01
N ALA A 522 0.64 13.74 -5.35
CA ALA A 522 1.48 14.92 -5.40
C ALA A 522 1.64 15.53 -4.01
N ASN A 523 2.56 14.99 -3.21
CA ASN A 523 2.63 15.22 -1.77
C ASN A 523 3.91 15.89 -1.25
N GLY A 524 4.79 16.37 -2.14
CA GLY A 524 6.11 16.88 -1.77
C GLY A 524 6.90 15.86 -0.92
N VAL A 525 7.52 16.31 0.17
CA VAL A 525 8.08 15.42 1.21
C VAL A 525 7.09 15.35 2.37
N SER A 526 6.14 14.42 2.33
CA SER A 526 5.11 14.27 3.37
C SER A 526 5.61 13.46 4.57
N ILE A 527 4.97 13.66 5.74
CA ILE A 527 5.21 12.87 6.94
C ILE A 527 3.93 12.38 7.61
N GLU A 528 4.03 11.24 8.28
CA GLU A 528 3.06 10.77 9.26
C GLU A 528 3.72 10.62 10.64
N LEU A 529 3.05 11.08 11.71
CA LEU A 529 3.59 11.06 13.08
C LEU A 529 2.76 10.18 14.02
N TYR A 530 3.41 9.22 14.67
CA TYR A 530 2.78 8.29 15.61
C TYR A 530 3.19 8.53 17.05
N GLY A 531 2.27 8.48 18.00
CA GLY A 531 2.63 8.48 19.41
C GLY A 531 1.43 8.29 20.30
N LYS A 532 1.65 7.71 21.49
CA LYS A 532 0.58 7.42 22.46
C LYS A 532 -0.52 6.52 21.89
N GLY A 533 -0.14 5.54 21.08
CA GLY A 533 -1.05 4.54 20.51
C GLY A 533 -1.67 4.90 19.16
N ILE A 534 -1.54 6.14 18.69
CA ILE A 534 -2.31 6.70 17.57
C ILE A 534 -1.37 7.34 16.53
N VAL A 535 -1.69 7.18 15.24
CA VAL A 535 -1.08 7.96 14.15
C VAL A 535 -1.75 9.33 14.15
N GLN A 536 -1.18 10.30 14.87
CA GLN A 536 -1.83 11.59 15.14
C GLN A 536 -1.72 12.55 13.96
N GLY A 537 -0.51 12.72 13.41
CA GLY A 537 -0.29 13.41 12.14
C GLY A 537 -0.56 12.43 11.02
N ALA A 538 -1.82 12.07 10.81
CA ALA A 538 -2.23 11.06 9.85
C ALA A 538 -2.29 11.61 8.41
N GLU A 539 -2.28 10.70 7.44
CA GLU A 539 -2.48 11.02 6.03
C GLU A 539 -3.97 11.30 5.72
N SER A 540 -4.24 12.04 4.65
CA SER A 540 -5.59 12.30 4.16
C SER A 540 -6.18 11.12 3.37
N GLY A 541 -5.35 10.30 2.74
CA GLY A 541 -5.75 9.11 2.00
C GLY A 541 -6.37 9.42 0.63
N ILE A 542 -6.99 8.42 -0.02
CA ILE A 542 -7.42 8.48 -1.45
C ILE A 542 -8.68 9.33 -1.72
N GLY A 543 -9.31 9.93 -0.72
CA GLY A 543 -10.62 10.55 -0.90
C GLY A 543 -11.72 9.53 -1.17
N SER A 544 -12.69 9.87 -2.03
CA SER A 544 -13.81 8.98 -2.36
C SER A 544 -13.37 7.75 -3.16
N THR A 545 -12.72 7.96 -4.30
CA THR A 545 -11.98 6.95 -5.10
C THR A 545 -11.08 7.69 -6.11
N TYR A 546 -10.06 7.04 -6.69
CA TYR A 546 -9.22 7.66 -7.73
C TYR A 546 -9.95 8.08 -9.03
N PHE A 547 -11.23 7.74 -9.18
CA PHE A 547 -12.07 8.18 -10.29
C PHE A 547 -12.92 9.43 -9.98
N GLN A 548 -12.94 9.89 -8.74
CA GLN A 548 -13.79 11.00 -8.30
C GLN A 548 -13.02 12.33 -8.38
N PRO A 549 -13.72 13.46 -8.60
CA PRO A 549 -13.06 14.77 -8.70
C PRO A 549 -12.23 15.12 -7.46
N ASP A 550 -12.72 14.78 -6.27
CA ASP A 550 -12.05 15.08 -4.99
C ASP A 550 -10.66 14.44 -4.88
N TYR A 551 -10.43 13.28 -5.50
CA TYR A 551 -9.10 12.68 -5.59
C TYR A 551 -8.13 13.61 -6.28
N LYS A 552 -8.44 14.03 -7.51
CA LYS A 552 -7.56 14.86 -8.33
C LYS A 552 -7.46 16.29 -7.80
N GLU A 553 -8.55 16.80 -7.25
CA GLU A 553 -8.66 18.21 -6.87
C GLU A 553 -8.14 18.50 -5.47
N TYR A 554 -8.11 17.53 -4.56
CA TYR A 554 -7.66 17.73 -3.18
C TYR A 554 -6.79 16.60 -2.64
N TYR A 555 -7.33 15.38 -2.54
CA TYR A 555 -6.70 14.30 -1.74
C TYR A 555 -5.35 13.83 -2.27
N SER A 556 -5.09 14.00 -3.57
CA SER A 556 -3.79 13.68 -4.19
C SER A 556 -2.88 14.91 -4.34
N GLN A 557 -3.22 16.06 -3.74
CA GLN A 557 -2.54 17.35 -3.95
C GLN A 557 -1.87 17.85 -2.67
N PHE A 558 -0.83 18.68 -2.80
CA PHE A 558 0.00 19.16 -1.68
C PHE A 558 -0.77 19.63 -0.43
N PRO A 559 -1.87 20.41 -0.53
CA PRO A 559 -2.61 20.90 0.64
C PRO A 559 -3.36 19.83 1.46
N ALA A 560 -3.36 18.57 1.01
CA ALA A 560 -3.90 17.44 1.77
C ALA A 560 -2.83 16.70 2.59
N HIS A 561 -1.56 17.11 2.52
CA HIS A 561 -0.43 16.37 3.07
C HIS A 561 0.40 17.21 4.03
N ASN A 562 1.09 16.56 4.98
CA ASN A 562 1.96 17.22 5.95
C ASN A 562 3.31 17.60 5.33
N THR A 563 3.33 18.62 4.46
CA THR A 563 4.46 18.97 3.58
C THR A 563 4.58 20.49 3.41
N VAL A 564 5.50 20.94 2.54
CA VAL A 564 5.64 22.36 2.15
C VAL A 564 5.27 22.56 0.68
N MET A 565 4.30 23.45 0.43
CA MET A 565 3.91 23.91 -0.90
C MET A 565 4.58 25.25 -1.23
N VAL A 566 5.03 25.44 -2.46
CA VAL A 566 5.67 26.68 -2.92
C VAL A 566 4.68 27.52 -3.71
N ASP A 567 4.55 28.80 -3.35
CA ASP A 567 3.80 29.83 -4.09
C ASP A 567 2.34 29.50 -4.40
N GLY A 568 1.74 28.51 -3.73
CA GLY A 568 0.40 28.04 -4.04
C GLY A 568 0.28 27.18 -5.30
N ILE A 569 1.40 26.76 -5.91
CA ILE A 569 1.39 26.14 -7.25
C ILE A 569 1.97 24.73 -7.33
N SER A 570 2.64 24.21 -6.29
CA SER A 570 3.32 22.91 -6.37
C SER A 570 2.39 21.75 -6.76
N ALA A 571 2.61 21.16 -7.93
CA ALA A 571 1.83 20.05 -8.45
C ALA A 571 2.67 19.21 -9.42
N TYR A 572 2.34 17.93 -9.55
CA TYR A 572 2.95 17.02 -10.54
C TYR A 572 2.08 15.78 -10.70
N PRO A 573 2.31 14.93 -11.72
CA PRO A 573 1.43 13.79 -11.99
C PRO A 573 1.22 12.86 -10.79
N GLU A 574 -0.04 12.61 -10.47
CA GLU A 574 -0.52 11.58 -9.55
C GLU A 574 -0.58 10.19 -10.23
N MET A 575 -0.90 9.15 -9.46
CA MET A 575 -0.85 7.75 -9.89
C MET A 575 0.57 7.28 -10.18
N LEU A 576 1.11 7.49 -11.39
CA LEU A 576 2.46 7.08 -11.76
C LEU A 576 3.41 8.27 -11.74
N SER A 577 4.19 8.39 -10.67
CA SER A 577 5.06 9.53 -10.40
C SER A 577 6.55 9.16 -10.46
N ASN A 578 7.38 10.16 -10.75
CA ASN A 578 8.84 10.04 -10.91
C ASN A 578 9.61 11.04 -10.03
N HIS A 579 9.00 11.53 -8.95
CA HIS A 579 9.52 12.60 -8.08
C HIS A 579 9.93 12.04 -6.71
N ALA A 580 11.04 11.31 -6.69
CA ALA A 580 11.65 10.82 -5.45
C ALA A 580 12.42 11.92 -4.71
N PHE A 581 12.60 11.75 -3.39
CA PHE A 581 13.64 12.45 -2.64
C PHE A 581 14.96 11.65 -2.66
N ASP A 582 16.07 12.36 -2.48
CA ASP A 582 17.37 11.78 -2.15
C ASP A 582 17.55 11.70 -0.64
N LEU A 583 17.84 10.51 -0.10
CA LEU A 583 18.21 10.34 1.31
C LEU A 583 19.69 10.71 1.48
N LEU A 584 19.96 11.92 1.99
CA LEU A 584 21.32 12.46 2.13
C LEU A 584 22.06 11.81 3.29
N SER A 585 21.40 11.67 4.44
CA SER A 585 21.95 10.99 5.61
C SER A 585 20.85 10.52 6.56
N CYS A 586 21.16 9.53 7.38
CA CYS A 586 20.25 9.06 8.42
C CYS A 586 21.03 8.35 9.54
N TYR A 587 20.35 8.13 10.66
CA TYR A 587 20.86 7.28 11.74
C TYR A 587 19.70 6.59 12.49
N PRO A 588 19.85 5.30 12.88
CA PRO A 588 20.91 4.38 12.43
C PRO A 588 20.75 4.03 10.93
N ARG A 589 21.71 3.27 10.39
CA ARG A 589 21.62 2.80 8.99
C ARG A 589 20.35 1.98 8.75
N PRO A 590 19.72 2.09 7.56
CA PRO A 590 18.54 1.30 7.22
C PRO A 590 18.78 -0.20 7.39
N MET A 591 17.77 -0.91 7.89
CA MET A 591 17.80 -2.35 8.14
C MET A 591 18.82 -2.83 9.19
N GLN A 592 19.50 -1.93 9.91
CA GLN A 592 20.37 -2.31 11.03
C GLN A 592 19.53 -2.82 12.22
N LYS A 593 19.81 -4.04 12.68
CA LYS A 593 19.07 -4.67 13.80
C LYS A 593 19.65 -4.36 15.18
N GLU A 594 20.98 -4.24 15.28
CA GLU A 594 21.68 -4.14 16.57
C GLU A 594 22.91 -3.22 16.49
N GLY A 595 23.52 -2.92 17.64
CA GLY A 595 24.81 -2.22 17.73
C GLY A 595 24.75 -0.70 17.54
N TYR A 596 23.58 -0.08 17.69
CA TYR A 596 23.37 1.38 17.63
C TYR A 596 22.75 1.89 18.93
N TYR A 597 22.89 3.20 19.19
CA TYR A 597 22.17 3.90 20.26
C TYR A 597 20.72 4.16 19.86
N GLY A 598 19.75 3.56 20.56
CA GLY A 598 18.35 3.50 20.11
C GLY A 598 17.43 4.66 20.50
N ASP A 599 17.90 5.59 21.34
CA ASP A 599 17.08 6.70 21.85
C ASP A 599 17.04 7.92 20.91
N ILE A 600 17.86 7.92 19.84
CA ILE A 600 17.93 9.00 18.84
C ILE A 600 17.89 8.39 17.44
N THR A 601 17.07 8.94 16.56
CA THR A 601 17.11 8.68 15.12
C THR A 601 17.09 9.99 14.35
N PHE A 602 17.63 10.02 13.13
CA PHE A 602 17.37 11.14 12.22
C PHE A 602 17.31 10.72 10.75
N SER A 603 16.72 11.58 9.92
CA SER A 603 16.87 11.62 8.47
C SER A 603 17.10 13.05 7.98
N ASP A 604 17.87 13.16 6.90
CA ASP A 604 18.07 14.37 6.12
C ASP A 604 17.82 14.03 4.66
N VAL A 605 16.84 14.70 4.03
CA VAL A 605 16.47 14.44 2.64
C VAL A 605 16.50 15.71 1.80
N TYR A 606 16.82 15.54 0.51
CA TYR A 606 16.68 16.57 -0.51
C TYR A 606 15.57 16.19 -1.48
N PHE A 607 14.74 17.16 -1.84
CA PHE A 607 13.69 17.00 -2.84
C PHE A 607 13.69 18.21 -3.77
N LEU A 608 13.71 17.96 -5.07
CA LEU A 608 13.50 19.00 -6.06
C LEU A 608 12.01 19.08 -6.38
N GLU A 609 11.32 20.07 -5.82
CA GLU A 609 9.92 20.31 -6.14
C GLU A 609 9.82 20.76 -7.60
N PRO A 610 9.17 19.97 -8.48
CA PRO A 610 9.34 20.11 -9.92
C PRO A 610 8.63 21.33 -10.52
N GLU A 611 7.46 21.73 -10.01
CA GLU A 611 6.62 22.76 -10.65
C GLU A 611 7.21 24.16 -10.43
N SER A 612 7.54 24.51 -9.19
CA SER A 612 8.21 25.77 -8.88
C SER A 612 9.73 25.70 -9.10
N ARG A 613 10.27 24.49 -9.31
CA ARG A 613 11.70 24.20 -9.38
C ARG A 613 12.42 24.71 -8.14
N SER A 614 11.99 24.20 -6.99
CA SER A 614 12.49 24.59 -5.67
C SER A 614 13.33 23.50 -5.01
N ASP A 615 14.46 23.92 -4.45
CA ASP A 615 15.25 23.08 -3.56
C ASP A 615 14.53 22.98 -2.22
N GLN A 616 14.15 21.77 -1.84
CA GLN A 616 13.57 21.45 -0.54
C GLN A 616 14.50 20.52 0.23
N ASN A 617 14.72 20.84 1.50
CA ASN A 617 15.43 20.00 2.45
C ASN A 617 14.55 19.79 3.68
N ARG A 618 14.36 18.53 4.09
CA ARG A 618 13.62 18.21 5.31
C ARG A 618 14.46 17.33 6.21
N PHE A 619 14.81 17.88 7.37
CA PHE A 619 15.48 17.17 8.45
C PHE A 619 14.47 16.76 9.51
N LEU A 620 14.51 15.49 9.92
CA LEU A 620 13.59 14.91 10.89
C LEU A 620 14.35 14.11 11.94
N SER A 621 14.00 14.24 13.22
CA SER A 621 14.62 13.45 14.30
C SER A 621 13.58 12.97 15.33
N ILE A 622 13.79 11.78 15.88
CA ILE A 622 13.11 11.29 17.09
C ILE A 622 14.11 11.35 18.23
N VAL A 623 13.75 12.03 19.32
CA VAL A 623 14.56 12.06 20.55
C VAL A 623 13.74 11.53 21.72
N ARG A 624 14.15 10.38 22.27
CA ARG A 624 13.55 9.83 23.49
C ARG A 624 14.09 10.51 24.72
N THR A 625 13.18 10.95 25.58
CA THR A 625 13.50 11.53 26.89
C THR A 625 13.39 10.51 28.02
N SER A 626 12.61 9.43 27.82
CA SER A 626 12.52 8.28 28.72
C SER A 626 11.98 7.03 27.99
N GLY A 627 11.64 5.97 28.75
CA GLY A 627 10.91 4.80 28.25
C GLY A 627 9.44 5.08 27.88
N SER A 628 8.85 6.20 28.30
CA SER A 628 7.48 6.58 27.92
C SER A 628 7.37 7.90 27.15
N THR A 629 8.38 8.76 27.19
CA THR A 629 8.35 10.13 26.65
C THR A 629 9.41 10.37 25.58
N GLY A 630 9.12 11.28 24.67
CA GLY A 630 10.03 11.72 23.61
C GLY A 630 9.37 12.79 22.74
N TYR A 631 10.14 13.36 21.83
CA TYR A 631 9.67 14.40 20.91
C TYR A 631 10.27 14.23 19.52
N TYR A 632 9.61 14.85 18.55
CA TYR A 632 10.06 14.97 17.17
C TYR A 632 10.67 16.34 16.92
N VAL A 633 11.68 16.40 16.07
CA VAL A 633 12.22 17.66 15.51
C VAL A 633 11.98 17.62 14.01
N ASP A 634 11.42 18.69 13.46
CA ASP A 634 11.21 18.87 12.01
C ASP A 634 11.76 20.23 11.60
N ILE A 635 12.73 20.22 10.68
CA ILE A 635 13.33 21.41 10.10
C ILE A 635 13.16 21.32 8.59
N PHE A 636 12.28 22.14 8.04
CA PHE A 636 11.97 22.18 6.62
C PHE A 636 12.50 23.49 6.01
N ARG A 637 13.44 23.36 5.08
CA ARG A 637 14.02 24.44 4.28
C ARG A 637 13.51 24.37 2.85
N SER A 638 13.14 25.51 2.27
CA SER A 638 12.62 25.56 0.90
C SER A 638 12.94 26.89 0.22
N LYS A 639 13.42 26.85 -1.03
CA LYS A 639 13.65 28.03 -1.88
C LYS A 639 13.58 27.70 -3.36
N LYS A 640 13.16 28.65 -4.18
CA LYS A 640 13.26 28.55 -5.63
C LYS A 640 14.71 28.66 -6.10
N GLN A 641 15.09 27.83 -7.07
CA GLN A 641 16.40 27.94 -7.71
C GLN A 641 16.56 29.26 -8.50
N ARG A 642 15.44 29.83 -8.98
CA ARG A 642 15.42 31.03 -9.83
C ARG A 642 15.09 32.33 -9.07
N GLN A 643 15.13 32.32 -7.74
CA GLN A 643 14.67 33.43 -6.89
C GLN A 643 13.17 33.76 -7.16
N GLY A 644 12.69 34.89 -6.65
CA GLY A 644 11.30 35.33 -6.84
C GLY A 644 10.28 34.49 -6.06
N ASP A 645 10.70 33.95 -4.91
CA ASP A 645 9.81 33.33 -3.92
C ASP A 645 8.76 34.35 -3.47
N LYS A 646 7.47 34.01 -3.60
CA LYS A 646 6.39 34.83 -3.04
C LYS A 646 6.11 34.37 -1.62
N PHE A 647 5.89 33.07 -1.47
CA PHE A 647 5.70 32.44 -0.17
C PHE A 647 5.88 30.93 -0.23
N HIS A 648 6.08 30.32 0.93
CA HIS A 648 6.08 28.87 1.13
C HIS A 648 5.09 28.55 2.26
N ASP A 649 4.27 27.53 2.08
CA ASP A 649 3.23 27.11 3.03
C ASP A 649 3.56 25.73 3.59
N TYR A 650 3.86 25.66 4.89
CA TYR A 650 3.99 24.42 5.64
C TYR A 650 2.62 23.98 6.15
N PHE A 651 2.20 22.75 5.87
CA PHE A 651 0.94 22.18 6.35
C PHE A 651 1.17 21.10 7.40
N TYR A 652 0.31 21.08 8.42
CA TYR A 652 0.21 19.96 9.35
C TYR A 652 -1.24 19.69 9.76
N HIS A 653 -1.73 18.53 9.35
CA HIS A 653 -3.04 17.95 9.64
C HIS A 653 -2.95 17.02 10.84
N ASN A 654 -3.95 17.04 11.72
CA ASN A 654 -3.96 16.19 12.91
C ASN A 654 -5.36 15.68 13.27
N LEU A 655 -5.42 14.47 13.83
CA LEU A 655 -6.65 13.81 14.27
C LEU A 655 -7.36 14.45 15.47
N GLY A 656 -6.80 15.47 16.13
CA GLY A 656 -7.51 16.14 17.22
C GLY A 656 -8.85 16.72 16.79
N GLN A 657 -9.88 16.53 17.61
CA GLN A 657 -11.21 17.11 17.40
C GLN A 657 -11.28 18.56 17.89
N GLU A 658 -10.31 18.97 18.71
CA GLU A 658 -10.10 20.33 19.15
C GLU A 658 -8.67 20.75 18.77
N MET A 659 -8.50 22.01 18.37
CA MET A 659 -7.21 22.63 18.11
C MET A 659 -7.17 24.01 18.77
N LYS A 660 -6.04 24.34 19.41
CA LYS A 660 -5.79 25.66 19.99
C LYS A 660 -4.42 26.16 19.56
N ILE A 661 -4.33 27.45 19.24
CA ILE A 661 -3.07 28.12 18.89
C ILE A 661 -2.80 29.21 19.92
N THR A 662 -1.62 29.17 20.53
CA THR A 662 -1.22 30.04 21.63
C THR A 662 0.19 30.57 21.46
N ASP A 663 0.55 31.61 22.22
CA ASP A 663 1.95 31.98 22.42
C ASP A 663 2.69 30.96 23.32
N VAL A 664 4.00 31.14 23.50
CA VAL A 664 4.82 30.23 24.33
C VAL A 664 4.49 30.25 25.83
N ILE A 665 3.71 31.23 26.31
CA ILE A 665 3.24 31.33 27.70
C ILE A 665 1.75 30.93 27.84
N ASN A 666 1.18 30.33 26.78
CA ASN A 666 -0.17 29.76 26.68
C ASN A 666 -1.33 30.78 26.59
N HIS A 667 -1.09 32.02 26.17
CA HIS A 667 -2.19 32.92 25.80
C HIS A 667 -2.67 32.61 24.37
N PRO A 668 -3.99 32.51 24.13
CA PRO A 668 -4.53 32.34 22.78
C PRO A 668 -4.08 33.46 21.84
N LEU A 669 -3.65 33.09 20.63
CA LEU A 669 -3.39 34.06 19.58
C LEU A 669 -4.74 34.54 18.99
N ALA A 670 -4.87 35.84 18.76
CA ALA A 670 -6.06 36.46 18.20
C ALA A 670 -6.06 36.34 16.66
N LEU A 671 -6.37 35.14 16.15
CA LEU A 671 -6.47 34.90 14.72
C LEU A 671 -7.76 35.51 14.16
N GLU A 672 -7.64 36.22 13.04
CA GLU A 672 -8.74 36.88 12.33
C GLU A 672 -9.14 36.08 11.08
N PRO A 673 -10.41 36.09 10.64
CA PRO A 673 -10.82 35.45 9.39
C PRO A 673 -9.95 35.89 8.20
N SER A 674 -9.54 34.93 7.35
CA SER A 674 -8.67 35.18 6.20
C SER A 674 -9.13 34.40 4.97
N GLU A 675 -9.12 35.07 3.82
CA GLU A 675 -9.41 34.47 2.50
C GLU A 675 -8.15 34.36 1.62
N GLU A 676 -6.96 34.58 2.18
CA GLU A 676 -5.72 34.64 1.40
C GLU A 676 -5.29 33.28 0.82
N MET A 677 -5.55 32.18 1.55
CA MET A 677 -5.30 30.82 1.09
C MET A 677 -6.46 30.33 0.22
N ALA A 678 -6.55 30.80 -1.01
CA ALA A 678 -7.61 30.39 -1.95
C ALA A 678 -7.04 30.10 -3.35
N PHE A 679 -7.84 29.48 -4.21
CA PHE A 679 -7.55 29.30 -5.65
C PHE A 679 -7.25 30.64 -6.36
N ALA A 680 -7.87 31.72 -5.87
CA ALA A 680 -7.67 33.07 -6.38
C ALA A 680 -6.17 33.42 -6.46
N GLY A 681 -5.75 34.04 -7.58
CA GLY A 681 -4.34 34.36 -7.82
C GLY A 681 -3.57 33.30 -8.63
N GLY A 682 -4.24 32.26 -9.11
CA GLY A 682 -3.63 31.19 -9.91
C GLY A 682 -3.01 30.08 -9.08
N HIS A 683 -3.48 29.90 -7.84
CA HIS A 683 -3.05 28.83 -6.95
C HIS A 683 -3.84 27.53 -7.23
N LEU A 684 -3.52 26.46 -6.52
CA LEU A 684 -4.24 25.18 -6.64
C LEU A 684 -5.69 25.26 -6.17
N PHE A 685 -6.57 24.57 -6.89
CA PHE A 685 -7.99 24.40 -6.53
C PHE A 685 -8.16 23.71 -5.16
N ALA A 686 -7.19 22.88 -4.77
CA ALA A 686 -7.12 22.22 -3.47
C ALA A 686 -7.25 23.20 -2.28
N LEU A 687 -6.84 24.47 -2.44
CA LEU A 687 -6.95 25.47 -1.37
C LEU A 687 -8.41 25.82 -1.04
N ASP A 688 -9.33 25.72 -2.00
CA ASP A 688 -10.76 26.04 -1.81
C ASP A 688 -11.54 24.89 -1.17
N TYR A 689 -10.96 23.68 -1.11
CA TYR A 689 -11.50 22.58 -0.30
C TYR A 689 -11.36 22.82 1.20
N MET A 690 -10.48 23.75 1.61
CA MET A 690 -10.27 24.13 3.01
C MET A 690 -11.13 25.34 3.38
N TRP A 691 -11.65 25.37 4.61
CA TRP A 691 -12.59 26.41 5.07
C TRP A 691 -12.31 26.84 6.52
N ASP A 692 -13.05 27.86 6.98
CA ASP A 692 -12.90 28.46 8.32
C ASP A 692 -11.44 28.89 8.60
N LYS A 693 -10.82 29.46 7.57
CA LYS A 693 -9.44 29.94 7.57
C LYS A 693 -9.36 31.20 8.43
N LYS A 694 -8.45 31.19 9.40
CA LYS A 694 -8.11 32.35 10.22
C LYS A 694 -6.62 32.49 10.32
N SER A 695 -6.09 33.70 10.36
CA SER A 695 -4.66 33.92 10.40
C SER A 695 -4.22 35.06 11.32
N ILE A 696 -2.92 35.05 11.64
CA ILE A 696 -2.22 36.14 12.32
C ILE A 696 -0.76 36.16 11.87
N THR A 697 -0.21 37.34 11.62
CA THR A 697 1.23 37.52 11.40
C THR A 697 1.95 37.65 12.75
N THR A 698 3.02 36.88 12.95
CA THR A 698 3.84 36.92 14.18
C THR A 698 5.29 36.58 13.88
N ASP A 699 6.22 37.31 14.48
CA ASP A 699 7.65 36.97 14.49
C ASP A 699 8.05 36.16 15.74
N LYS A 700 7.12 35.97 16.68
CA LYS A 700 7.31 35.22 17.92
C LYS A 700 7.01 33.75 17.72
N ASP A 701 7.74 32.93 18.47
CA ASP A 701 7.45 31.50 18.62
C ASP A 701 6.03 31.29 19.15
N TYR A 702 5.39 30.21 18.71
CA TYR A 702 4.02 29.87 19.06
C TYR A 702 3.84 28.38 19.28
N ARG A 703 2.66 28.01 19.76
CA ARG A 703 2.27 26.63 20.04
C ARG A 703 0.95 26.30 19.38
N ALA A 704 0.79 25.03 19.04
CA ALA A 704 -0.49 24.45 18.71
C ALA A 704 -0.70 23.17 19.50
N GLU A 705 -1.92 22.94 19.97
CA GLU A 705 -2.31 21.73 20.70
C GLU A 705 -3.53 21.13 20.04
N TRP A 706 -3.45 19.85 19.70
CA TRP A 706 -4.58 19.05 19.25
C TRP A 706 -4.98 18.06 20.33
N LYS A 707 -6.29 17.88 20.53
CA LYS A 707 -6.84 16.95 21.52
C LYS A 707 -7.73 15.90 20.87
N ILE A 708 -7.43 14.64 21.15
CA ILE A 708 -8.29 13.48 20.86
C ILE A 708 -8.99 13.07 22.15
N VAL A 709 -10.30 13.23 22.19
CA VAL A 709 -11.15 12.94 23.35
C VAL A 709 -11.34 11.42 23.49
N MET A 710 -10.49 10.79 24.30
CA MET A 710 -10.60 9.36 24.62
C MET A 710 -11.73 9.04 25.61
N PRO A 711 -12.38 7.86 25.52
CA PRO A 711 -13.51 7.49 26.38
C PRO A 711 -13.14 7.23 27.85
N ASP A 712 -11.86 6.94 28.12
CA ASP A 712 -11.32 6.65 29.46
C ASP A 712 -10.82 7.92 30.18
N SER A 713 -11.15 9.09 29.64
CA SER A 713 -10.69 10.43 30.07
C SER A 713 -9.17 10.62 30.05
N ASN A 714 -8.39 9.66 29.53
CA ASN A 714 -6.97 9.85 29.29
C ASN A 714 -6.76 10.32 27.85
N HIS A 715 -7.23 11.54 27.57
CA HIS A 715 -7.17 12.15 26.24
C HIS A 715 -5.75 12.15 25.68
N VAL A 716 -5.63 12.02 24.37
CA VAL A 716 -4.33 12.04 23.69
C VAL A 716 -4.14 13.41 23.07
N TYR A 717 -2.92 13.93 23.17
CA TYR A 717 -2.57 15.25 22.67
C TYR A 717 -1.37 15.18 21.73
N MET A 718 -1.38 16.03 20.71
CA MET A 718 -0.19 16.44 19.99
C MET A 718 0.12 17.88 20.37
N ASN A 719 1.30 18.12 20.95
CA ASN A 719 1.77 19.46 21.28
C ASN A 719 2.82 19.87 20.26
N LEU A 720 2.59 20.97 19.55
CA LEU A 720 3.55 21.60 18.65
C LEU A 720 4.10 22.86 19.32
N TRP A 721 5.42 23.02 19.27
CA TRP A 721 6.08 24.32 19.35
C TRP A 721 6.69 24.62 17.98
N MET A 722 6.54 25.85 17.52
CA MET A 722 7.08 26.27 16.23
C MET A 722 7.77 27.61 16.33
N LYS A 723 8.95 27.71 15.70
CA LYS A 723 9.75 28.94 15.69
C LYS A 723 9.09 30.03 14.85
N GLY A 724 9.03 31.24 15.40
CA GLY A 724 8.60 32.44 14.69
C GLY A 724 9.72 33.04 13.84
N TYR A 725 9.33 33.75 12.78
CA TYR A 725 10.25 34.53 11.94
C TYR A 725 9.55 35.81 11.46
N PRO A 726 10.29 36.89 11.15
CA PRO A 726 9.71 38.09 10.58
C PRO A 726 8.84 37.79 9.35
N GLY A 727 7.60 38.30 9.35
CA GLY A 727 6.65 38.07 8.26
C GLY A 727 6.07 36.65 8.20
N ARG A 728 6.23 35.83 9.23
CA ARG A 728 5.54 34.53 9.32
C ARG A 728 4.07 34.77 9.60
N GLU A 729 3.21 34.15 8.79
CA GLU A 729 1.77 34.14 9.00
C GLU A 729 1.30 32.74 9.39
N VAL A 730 0.49 32.63 10.43
CA VAL A 730 0.05 31.36 11.01
C VAL A 730 -1.45 31.24 10.82
N PHE A 731 -1.88 30.11 10.27
CA PHE A 731 -3.26 29.84 9.91
C PHE A 731 -3.84 28.69 10.74
N SER A 732 -5.07 28.86 11.21
CA SER A 732 -5.95 27.79 11.64
C SER A 732 -6.93 27.46 10.52
N ILE A 733 -7.07 26.19 10.16
CA ILE A 733 -7.82 25.75 8.98
C ILE A 733 -8.62 24.47 9.31
N LYS A 734 -9.85 24.38 8.78
CA LYS A 734 -10.56 23.09 8.64
C LYS A 734 -10.37 22.55 7.24
N SER A 735 -10.03 21.27 7.16
CA SER A 735 -9.79 20.55 5.91
C SER A 735 -10.76 19.38 5.76
N PRO A 736 -10.95 18.86 4.53
CA PRO A 736 -11.73 17.65 4.29
C PRO A 736 -11.33 16.50 5.23
N PRO A 737 -12.29 15.66 5.65
CA PRO A 737 -12.02 14.55 6.56
C PRO A 737 -11.00 13.57 5.97
N THR A 738 -10.11 13.02 6.80
CA THR A 738 -9.23 11.94 6.32
C THR A 738 -10.05 10.71 5.91
N LYS A 739 -9.67 10.14 4.77
CA LYS A 739 -10.17 8.89 4.21
C LYS A 739 -9.14 7.75 4.33
N ALA A 740 -8.03 7.98 5.01
CA ALA A 740 -7.01 6.96 5.25
C ALA A 740 -7.44 5.90 6.28
N PHE A 741 -8.50 6.15 7.06
CA PHE A 741 -9.07 5.17 7.98
C PHE A 741 -10.35 4.58 7.41
N ARG A 742 -10.55 3.27 7.59
CA ARG A 742 -11.84 2.63 7.34
C ARG A 742 -12.75 2.80 8.55
N LYS A 743 -14.06 2.90 8.29
CA LYS A 743 -15.13 3.06 9.28
C LYS A 743 -15.06 2.13 10.51
N GLU A 744 -14.67 0.88 10.35
CA GLU A 744 -14.66 -0.11 11.44
C GLU A 744 -13.24 -0.44 11.91
N GLY A 745 -13.05 -0.55 13.23
CA GLY A 745 -11.84 -1.15 13.81
C GLY A 745 -10.59 -0.26 13.86
N ASN A 746 -10.70 1.05 13.60
CA ASN A 746 -9.55 1.96 13.64
C ASN A 746 -9.09 2.37 15.05
N GLY A 747 -9.89 2.12 16.09
CA GLY A 747 -9.55 2.42 17.49
C GLY A 747 -9.66 3.90 17.87
N LEU A 748 -10.24 4.75 17.01
CA LEU A 748 -10.50 6.16 17.30
C LEU A 748 -11.86 6.33 17.98
N PRO A 749 -12.02 7.33 18.88
CA PRO A 749 -13.25 7.52 19.66
C PRO A 749 -14.36 8.28 18.92
N TYR A 750 -14.23 8.51 17.61
CA TYR A 750 -15.17 9.26 16.78
C TYR A 750 -15.13 8.83 15.32
N ASP A 751 -16.13 9.24 14.55
CA ASP A 751 -16.22 8.97 13.11
C ASP A 751 -15.28 9.90 12.32
N VAL A 752 -14.04 9.44 12.15
CA VAL A 752 -12.97 10.19 11.49
C VAL A 752 -13.26 10.51 10.03
N GLU A 753 -14.07 9.69 9.34
CA GLU A 753 -14.42 9.90 7.92
C GLU A 753 -15.39 11.09 7.72
N LYS A 754 -15.94 11.65 8.80
CA LYS A 754 -16.88 12.77 8.78
C LYS A 754 -16.39 14.03 9.50
N ALA A 755 -15.47 13.89 10.43
CA ALA A 755 -14.93 15.03 11.17
C ALA A 755 -13.88 15.77 10.32
N PRO A 756 -13.90 17.11 10.30
CA PRO A 756 -12.89 17.87 9.57
C PRO A 756 -11.49 17.59 10.12
N PHE A 757 -10.50 17.59 9.24
CA PHE A 757 -9.11 17.52 9.66
C PHE A 757 -8.68 18.90 10.15
N LEU A 758 -8.31 19.02 11.44
CA LEU A 758 -7.86 20.29 12.00
C LEU A 758 -6.41 20.52 11.63
N THR A 759 -6.18 21.61 10.91
CA THR A 759 -4.93 21.87 10.20
C THR A 759 -4.34 23.20 10.65
N ILE A 760 -3.04 23.20 10.93
CA ILE A 760 -2.25 24.42 10.98
C ILE A 760 -1.53 24.58 9.64
N ALA A 761 -1.49 25.81 9.12
CA ALA A 761 -0.55 26.17 8.08
C ALA A 761 0.33 27.33 8.55
N ALA A 762 1.62 27.29 8.20
CA ALA A 762 2.54 28.39 8.42
C ALA A 762 3.04 28.88 7.08
N ARG A 763 2.80 30.15 6.77
CA ARG A 763 3.26 30.81 5.56
C ARG A 763 4.50 31.64 5.87
N GLN A 764 5.60 31.38 5.17
CA GLN A 764 6.70 32.35 5.10
C GLN A 764 6.53 33.16 3.83
N HIS A 765 6.44 34.48 3.93
CA HIS A 765 6.60 35.34 2.76
C HIS A 765 8.08 35.41 2.34
N GLY A 766 8.34 35.24 1.05
CA GLY A 766 9.68 34.97 0.53
C GLY A 766 10.12 33.53 0.75
N GLU A 767 11.42 33.27 0.67
CA GLU A 767 12.01 31.94 0.83
C GLU A 767 11.95 31.45 2.29
N ALA A 768 11.93 30.12 2.47
CA ALA A 768 11.96 29.46 3.77
C ALA A 768 13.24 28.63 3.96
N TRP A 769 14.36 29.02 3.34
CA TRP A 769 15.67 28.36 3.48
C TRP A 769 16.49 28.97 4.61
N ASN A 770 16.56 30.31 4.66
CA ASN A 770 17.17 31.07 5.76
C ASN A 770 16.17 31.42 6.87
N HIS A 771 14.89 31.17 6.62
CA HIS A 771 13.79 31.29 7.58
C HIS A 771 13.02 29.95 7.65
N PRO A 772 13.70 28.84 7.99
CA PRO A 772 13.11 27.51 7.93
C PRO A 772 11.86 27.35 8.79
N PHE A 773 11.00 26.43 8.42
CA PHE A 773 9.98 25.93 9.33
C PHE A 773 10.67 25.04 10.36
N VAL A 774 10.69 25.45 11.63
CA VAL A 774 11.31 24.69 12.73
C VAL A 774 10.25 24.33 13.74
N SER A 775 9.98 23.04 13.86
CA SER A 775 8.87 22.49 14.64
C SER A 775 9.36 21.41 15.60
N VAL A 776 8.82 21.41 16.81
CA VAL A 776 9.01 20.33 17.79
C VAL A 776 7.64 19.78 18.18
N PHE A 777 7.43 18.49 17.93
CA PHE A 777 6.18 17.81 18.24
C PHE A 777 6.35 16.87 19.45
N GLU A 778 5.45 16.96 20.43
CA GLU A 778 5.47 16.14 21.64
C GLU A 778 4.10 15.45 21.82
N PRO A 779 3.99 14.15 21.53
CA PRO A 779 2.76 13.39 21.79
C PRO A 779 2.62 13.04 23.27
N THR A 780 1.48 13.38 23.89
CA THR A 780 1.24 13.19 25.33
C THR A 780 -0.13 12.60 25.60
N THR A 781 -0.39 12.19 26.85
CA THR A 781 -1.75 11.91 27.33
C THR A 781 -2.10 12.80 28.50
N GLU A 782 -3.40 12.97 28.78
CA GLU A 782 -3.91 13.78 29.90
C GLU A 782 -3.20 13.42 31.22
N LYS A 783 -3.11 12.12 31.55
CA LYS A 783 -2.56 11.65 32.83
C LYS A 783 -1.04 11.79 32.94
N GLU A 784 -0.31 11.69 31.83
CA GLU A 784 1.15 11.79 31.82
C GLU A 784 1.60 13.26 31.70
N GLY A 785 0.81 14.07 31.00
CA GLY A 785 1.13 15.46 30.70
C GLY A 785 2.35 15.61 29.80
N ARG A 786 2.73 16.87 29.58
CA ARG A 786 3.95 17.25 28.86
C ARG A 786 5.20 16.94 29.68
N SER A 787 6.19 16.33 29.04
CA SER A 787 7.54 16.11 29.57
C SER A 787 8.46 17.29 29.31
N ILE A 788 8.21 18.04 28.24
CA ILE A 788 8.91 19.28 27.90
C ILE A 788 8.31 20.43 28.71
N GLU A 789 9.18 21.19 29.37
CA GLU A 789 8.86 22.40 30.10
C GLU A 789 8.92 23.62 29.18
N SER A 790 10.03 23.79 28.45
CA SER A 790 10.25 24.93 27.56
C SER A 790 11.12 24.56 26.37
N ILE A 791 10.92 25.31 25.29
CA ILE A 791 11.72 25.24 24.06
C ILE A 791 12.08 26.68 23.71
N SER A 792 13.34 26.91 23.36
CA SER A 792 13.85 28.19 22.88
C SER A 792 14.87 27.96 21.78
N SER A 793 15.03 28.92 20.87
CA SER A 793 16.10 28.87 19.87
C SER A 793 17.31 29.72 20.26
N PHE A 794 18.46 29.43 19.68
CA PHE A 794 19.67 30.24 19.78
C PHE A 794 20.33 30.40 18.41
N THR A 795 20.99 31.53 18.20
CA THR A 795 21.76 31.82 16.99
C THR A 795 23.09 32.41 17.41
N PRO A 796 24.21 31.71 17.19
CA PRO A 796 25.55 32.26 17.42
C PRO A 796 25.88 33.40 16.45
N ASP A 797 26.80 34.27 16.83
CA ASP A 797 27.26 35.35 15.96
C ASP A 797 28.01 34.80 14.73
N HIS A 798 27.85 35.48 13.59
CA HIS A 798 28.56 35.19 12.33
C HIS A 798 28.33 33.78 11.75
N ILE A 799 27.19 33.15 12.03
CA ILE A 799 26.83 31.84 11.48
C ILE A 799 25.96 31.95 10.22
N SER A 800 25.95 30.90 9.38
CA SER A 800 25.06 30.86 8.22
C SER A 800 23.58 30.99 8.60
N ALA A 801 22.80 31.64 7.74
CA ALA A 801 21.39 31.90 8.04
C ALA A 801 20.51 30.63 8.00
N ASP A 802 21.00 29.51 7.43
CA ASP A 802 20.30 28.23 7.46
C ASP A 802 20.47 27.45 8.79
N PHE A 803 21.36 27.92 9.67
CA PHE A 803 21.60 27.32 10.97
C PHE A 803 20.35 27.37 11.87
N VAL A 804 20.06 26.25 12.52
CA VAL A 804 19.02 26.12 13.54
C VAL A 804 19.61 25.57 14.82
N GLY A 805 19.57 26.40 15.88
CA GLY A 805 19.91 26.00 17.25
C GLY A 805 18.67 25.93 18.13
N LEU A 806 18.46 24.82 18.85
CA LEU A 806 17.35 24.66 19.80
C LEU A 806 17.85 24.23 21.20
N ILE A 807 17.14 24.68 22.22
CA ILE A 807 17.28 24.23 23.61
C ILE A 807 15.93 23.67 24.04
N VAL A 808 15.87 22.38 24.33
CA VAL A 808 14.67 21.70 24.82
C VAL A 808 14.90 21.33 26.29
N LYS A 809 14.14 21.94 27.20
CA LYS A 809 14.21 21.65 28.64
C LYS A 809 13.05 20.78 29.06
N SER A 810 13.35 19.69 29.76
CA SER A 810 12.36 18.80 30.36
C SER A 810 12.10 19.17 31.82
N LYS A 811 10.88 18.90 32.28
CA LYS A 811 10.48 18.98 33.71
C LYS A 811 11.34 18.11 34.64
N THR A 812 12.06 17.14 34.09
CA THR A 812 12.97 16.24 34.84
C THR A 812 14.36 16.83 35.08
N GLY A 813 14.63 18.05 34.61
CA GLY A 813 15.95 18.68 34.66
C GLY A 813 16.87 18.30 33.50
N ARG A 814 16.40 17.46 32.56
CA ARG A 814 17.11 17.19 31.30
C ARG A 814 17.09 18.41 30.38
N THR A 815 18.22 18.74 29.77
CA THR A 815 18.34 19.76 28.73
C THR A 815 19.00 19.16 27.49
N ASP A 816 18.36 19.33 26.33
CA ASP A 816 18.91 18.95 25.03
C ASP A 816 19.28 20.22 24.24
N TYR A 817 20.52 20.30 23.77
CA TYR A 817 21.00 21.34 22.86
C TYR A 817 21.13 20.73 21.46
N ILE A 818 20.37 21.26 20.51
CA ILE A 818 20.33 20.79 19.13
C ILE A 818 21.01 21.80 18.22
N PHE A 819 21.85 21.31 17.33
CA PHE A 819 22.50 22.05 16.26
C PHE A 819 22.12 21.42 14.93
N SER A 820 21.67 22.20 13.95
CA SER A 820 21.46 21.75 12.58
C SER A 820 21.94 22.80 11.59
N SER A 821 22.80 22.41 10.66
CA SER A 821 23.32 23.27 9.59
C SER A 821 23.45 22.47 8.30
N LEU A 822 23.20 23.11 7.15
CA LEU A 822 23.54 22.55 5.83
C LEU A 822 24.95 22.97 5.38
N LYS A 823 25.61 23.87 6.12
CA LYS A 823 26.97 24.34 5.83
C LYS A 823 28.00 23.56 6.63
N ASP A 824 29.13 23.31 5.98
CA ASP A 824 30.32 22.75 6.62
C ASP A 824 31.06 23.87 7.37
N GLU A 825 30.49 24.28 8.51
CA GLU A 825 31.03 25.32 9.39
C GLU A 825 30.99 24.88 10.85
N VAL A 826 31.92 25.39 11.66
CA VAL A 826 31.94 25.13 13.10
C VAL A 826 31.04 26.13 13.79
N VAL A 827 29.91 25.63 14.30
CA VAL A 827 28.99 26.40 15.13
C VAL A 827 29.41 26.26 16.59
N SER A 828 29.56 27.37 17.33
CA SER A 828 29.87 27.34 18.76
C SER A 828 28.78 27.99 19.59
N TYR A 829 28.38 27.35 20.69
CA TYR A 829 27.42 27.90 21.64
C TYR A 829 27.78 27.44 23.06
N LYS A 830 28.03 28.39 23.96
CA LYS A 830 28.60 28.12 25.30
C LYS A 830 29.93 27.35 25.19
N ASP A 831 30.07 26.25 25.91
CA ASP A 831 31.22 25.33 25.92
C ASP A 831 31.08 24.20 24.89
N MET A 832 30.10 24.27 23.99
CA MET A 832 29.85 23.29 22.95
C MET A 832 30.21 23.83 21.57
N SER A 833 30.67 22.96 20.68
CA SER A 833 30.80 23.27 19.26
C SER A 833 30.48 22.07 18.38
N ALA A 834 29.97 22.31 17.18
CA ALA A 834 29.61 21.26 16.24
C ALA A 834 29.87 21.69 14.78
N ASN A 835 30.36 20.75 13.96
CA ASN A 835 30.36 20.83 12.50
C ASN A 835 29.72 19.56 11.96
N ALA A 836 28.41 19.62 11.74
CA ALA A 836 27.57 18.48 11.42
C ALA A 836 26.23 18.92 10.82
N THR A 837 25.62 18.04 10.02
CA THR A 837 24.20 18.21 9.63
C THR A 837 23.29 18.27 10.85
N TYR A 838 23.59 17.44 11.85
CA TYR A 838 22.87 17.39 13.11
C TYR A 838 23.82 17.06 14.27
N ALA A 839 23.72 17.79 15.36
CA ALA A 839 24.32 17.40 16.62
C ALA A 839 23.34 17.60 17.77
N LEU A 840 23.40 16.72 18.77
CA LEU A 840 22.61 16.81 19.99
C LEU A 840 23.54 16.60 21.20
N VAL A 841 23.54 17.57 22.10
CA VAL A 841 24.14 17.46 23.43
C VAL A 841 23.04 17.38 24.47
N THR A 842 22.85 16.21 25.06
CA THR A 842 21.93 16.01 26.19
C THR A 842 22.68 16.13 27.50
N GLU A 843 22.11 16.86 28.44
CA GLU A 843 22.56 16.93 29.84
C GLU A 843 21.42 16.52 30.77
N GLN A 844 21.69 15.60 31.70
CA GLN A 844 20.74 15.17 32.73
C GLN A 844 21.48 14.83 34.03
N ASN A 845 21.48 15.77 34.99
CA ASN A 845 22.29 15.67 36.20
C ASN A 845 23.78 15.46 35.89
N LYS A 846 24.34 14.29 36.22
CA LYS A 846 25.72 13.89 35.88
C LYS A 846 25.82 13.16 34.55
N ASP A 847 24.71 12.64 34.03
CA ASP A 847 24.66 11.89 32.78
C ASP A 847 24.57 12.85 31.59
N TYR A 848 25.12 12.43 30.45
CA TYR A 848 25.07 13.22 29.22
C TYR A 848 25.21 12.36 27.97
N THR A 849 24.77 12.88 26.83
CA THR A 849 24.93 12.23 25.52
C THR A 849 25.46 13.20 24.48
N LEU A 850 26.60 12.80 23.92
CA LEU A 850 27.37 13.20 22.74
C LEU A 850 26.84 12.69 21.40
N PHE A 851 25.86 13.30 20.72
CA PHE A 851 25.41 12.79 19.41
C PHE A 851 25.93 13.64 18.24
N LEU A 852 26.82 13.08 17.43
CA LEU A 852 27.28 13.62 16.15
C LEU A 852 26.54 12.89 15.02
N GLY A 853 25.77 13.62 14.20
CA GLY A 853 25.02 13.08 13.06
C GLY A 853 25.48 13.68 11.74
N ASN A 854 26.06 12.85 10.87
CA ASN A 854 26.62 13.26 9.58
C ASN A 854 27.52 14.49 9.69
N GLY A 855 28.57 14.40 10.51
CA GLY A 855 29.50 15.51 10.74
C GLY A 855 30.93 15.07 11.01
N ILE A 856 31.80 16.06 11.20
CA ILE A 856 33.24 15.85 11.42
C ILE A 856 33.71 16.28 12.80
N GLU A 857 32.91 17.07 13.52
CA GLU A 857 33.30 17.59 14.83
C GLU A 857 32.10 17.76 15.77
N LEU A 858 32.24 17.30 17.00
CA LEU A 858 31.38 17.66 18.13
C LEU A 858 32.20 17.79 19.41
N ARG A 859 32.04 18.91 20.10
CA ARG A 859 32.61 19.17 21.42
C ARG A 859 31.53 19.50 22.43
N GLY A 860 31.70 18.97 23.64
CA GLY A 860 30.85 19.28 24.79
C GLY A 860 31.29 18.47 26.00
N LYS A 861 31.02 18.96 27.21
CA LYS A 861 31.39 18.28 28.48
C LYS A 861 32.89 17.98 28.61
N GLY A 862 33.74 18.81 28.01
CA GLY A 862 35.19 18.61 27.99
C GLY A 862 35.66 17.45 27.10
N ILE A 863 34.80 16.95 26.21
CA ILE A 863 35.10 15.87 25.28
C ILE A 863 35.02 16.41 23.85
N SER A 864 35.91 15.94 22.97
CA SER A 864 35.82 16.17 21.53
C SER A 864 35.76 14.88 20.76
N ILE A 865 34.83 14.77 19.82
CA ILE A 865 34.73 13.72 18.82
C ILE A 865 35.10 14.35 17.48
N ILE A 866 36.15 13.85 16.83
CA ILE A 866 36.68 14.37 15.57
C ILE A 866 36.77 13.24 14.55
N ALA A 867 36.24 13.46 13.36
CA ALA A 867 36.30 12.52 12.23
C ALA A 867 36.99 13.18 11.03
N LYS A 868 37.61 12.36 10.17
CA LYS A 868 38.20 12.86 8.91
C LYS A 868 37.16 13.06 7.81
N GLU A 869 36.09 12.28 7.85
CA GLU A 869 34.98 12.29 6.91
C GLU A 869 33.67 12.36 7.69
N LYS A 870 32.61 12.86 7.07
CA LYS A 870 31.30 12.96 7.73
C LYS A 870 30.85 11.58 8.20
N THR A 871 30.49 11.48 9.47
CA THR A 871 30.04 10.24 10.09
C THR A 871 29.00 10.49 11.17
N SER A 872 28.41 9.42 11.66
CA SER A 872 27.56 9.43 12.85
C SER A 872 28.28 8.72 14.00
N ALA A 873 28.29 9.35 15.17
CA ALA A 873 28.90 8.82 16.39
C ALA A 873 28.10 9.23 17.62
N VAL A 874 28.01 8.33 18.60
CA VAL A 874 27.30 8.59 19.85
C VAL A 874 28.17 8.19 21.03
N LEU A 875 28.48 9.16 21.90
CA LEU A 875 29.07 8.93 23.21
C LEU A 875 28.02 9.20 24.28
N SER A 876 27.75 8.25 25.17
CA SER A 876 26.88 8.50 26.32
C SER A 876 27.59 8.15 27.61
N TYR A 877 27.55 9.07 28.58
CA TYR A 877 27.96 8.82 29.94
C TYR A 877 26.71 8.60 30.79
N LYS A 878 26.55 7.38 31.31
CA LYS A 878 25.38 6.96 32.10
C LYS A 878 25.85 6.20 33.32
N ASN A 879 25.37 6.58 34.50
CA ASN A 879 25.67 5.89 35.77
C ASN A 879 27.17 5.65 36.05
N GLY A 880 28.04 6.59 35.66
CA GLY A 880 29.48 6.48 35.91
C GLY A 880 30.27 5.75 34.82
N GLU A 881 29.61 5.30 33.76
CA GLU A 881 30.22 4.52 32.68
C GLU A 881 30.08 5.21 31.33
N TYR A 882 31.07 5.02 30.46
CA TYR A 882 31.07 5.51 29.08
C TYR A 882 30.64 4.42 28.13
N TYR A 883 29.75 4.76 27.21
CA TYR A 883 29.34 3.93 26.10
C TYR A 883 29.54 4.68 24.80
N PHE A 884 30.00 3.99 23.76
CA PHE A 884 30.35 4.62 22.49
C PHE A 884 29.95 3.78 21.29
N THR A 885 29.56 4.44 20.21
CA THR A 885 29.38 3.88 18.86
C THR A 885 29.84 4.88 17.82
N CYS A 886 30.36 4.39 16.70
CA CYS A 886 30.64 5.21 15.53
C CYS A 886 30.53 4.39 14.23
N GLU A 887 30.11 5.07 13.17
CA GLU A 887 29.89 4.45 11.87
C GLU A 887 31.12 4.45 10.96
N ALA A 888 32.11 5.28 11.28
CA ALA A 888 33.40 5.42 10.60
C ALA A 888 34.49 5.81 11.63
N PRO A 889 35.78 5.77 11.27
CA PRO A 889 36.85 6.07 12.21
C PRO A 889 36.78 7.48 12.81
N VAL A 890 36.92 7.57 14.14
CA VAL A 890 36.94 8.82 14.90
C VAL A 890 38.09 8.87 15.90
N LEU A 891 38.49 10.09 16.26
CA LEU A 891 39.36 10.42 17.39
C LEU A 891 38.51 11.04 18.50
N ILE A 892 38.55 10.45 19.69
CA ILE A 892 37.93 11.03 20.89
C ILE A 892 39.02 11.55 21.81
N THR A 893 38.89 12.80 22.25
CA THR A 893 39.73 13.38 23.30
C THR A 893 38.89 13.55 24.57
N ASN A 894 39.33 12.96 25.67
CA ASN A 894 38.63 13.06 26.95
C ASN A 894 38.96 14.36 27.71
N SER A 895 38.27 14.57 28.84
CA SER A 895 38.46 15.76 29.69
C SER A 895 39.84 15.87 30.35
N LYS A 896 40.66 14.81 30.29
CA LYS A 896 42.05 14.79 30.74
C LYS A 896 43.04 15.01 29.58
N GLY A 897 42.56 15.29 28.37
CA GLY A 897 43.38 15.48 27.18
C GLY A 897 43.94 14.18 26.58
N ARG A 898 43.46 13.01 26.99
CA ARG A 898 43.89 11.73 26.40
C ARG A 898 43.11 11.45 25.14
N GLU A 899 43.82 10.99 24.12
CA GLU A 899 43.29 10.67 22.80
C GLU A 899 43.05 9.17 22.64
N PHE A 900 41.90 8.81 22.08
CA PHE A 900 41.49 7.45 21.78
C PHE A 900 41.02 7.37 20.34
N LYS A 901 41.60 6.45 19.57
CA LYS A 901 41.20 6.19 18.19
C LYS A 901 40.26 5.00 18.17
N PHE A 902 39.11 5.18 17.53
CA PHE A 902 38.16 4.11 17.29
C PHE A 902 37.94 4.00 15.79
N ASP A 903 38.08 2.79 15.26
CA ASP A 903 37.45 2.43 14.00
C ASP A 903 35.94 2.23 14.22
N LYS A 904 35.20 1.83 13.17
CA LYS A 904 33.76 1.52 13.30
C LYS A 904 33.51 0.62 14.51
N LEU A 905 32.67 1.08 15.43
CA LEU A 905 32.42 0.43 16.72
C LEU A 905 30.92 0.34 16.97
N SER A 906 30.42 -0.85 17.29
CA SER A 906 29.05 -1.02 17.77
C SER A 906 28.88 -0.44 19.17
N TYR A 907 27.66 0.03 19.49
CA TYR A 907 27.34 0.62 20.78
C TYR A 907 27.63 -0.34 21.94
N GLN A 908 28.66 0.00 22.71
CA GLN A 908 29.12 -0.80 23.84
C GLN A 908 29.82 0.09 24.88
N LYS A 909 30.06 -0.47 26.06
CA LYS A 909 30.86 0.17 27.10
C LYS A 909 32.31 0.31 26.64
N ILE A 910 32.94 1.46 26.92
CA ILE A 910 34.35 1.72 26.66
C ILE A 910 35.06 2.20 27.93
N ASP A 911 36.36 1.91 28.01
CA ASP A 911 37.23 2.45 29.05
C ASP A 911 37.84 3.77 28.55
N PHE A 912 37.57 4.85 29.29
CA PHE A 912 37.73 6.25 28.85
C PHE A 912 38.57 7.09 29.83
#